data_AF-A0A351BXL1-F1
#
_entry.id   AF-A0A351BXL1-F1
#
_cell.length_a   1.000
_cell.length_b   1.000
_cell.length_c   1.000
_cell.angle_alpha   90.00
_cell.angle_beta   90.00
_cell.angle_gamma   90.00
#
_symmetry.space_group_name_H-M   'P 1'
#
loop_
_entity.id
_entity.type
_entity.pdbx_description
1 polymer ?
#
loop_
_entity_poly.entity_id
_entity_poly.type
_entity_poly.pdbx_seq_one_letter_code
_entity_poly.pdbx_strand_id
1 'polypeptide(L)'
;QFGVNSGGGQNAYYTTNGHDWTSSNPAYHASTCCDPWSAFDSLGNLFYGSGVSNQYVYKSTNGGQTYGAAVLSVSGNDRNTLAADQTNGPYKNYLYAAITPGNFARSTNNGTSWTTTYSPSNTIPGVMIAVGPNGATQGGCVMYVTNTGTSSNVTYTFHRSTNGGANFTVMSSLTVAGFVGTLNSAGRLVINNGRTRPYPMIAMDNSYGPYRGRLYLVYASNVPAGNGNKPDIIMQYSTNQGSTWSSKITVNDNANPQLSDQWFPAIWCEKETGRLYIKWYDTRENPATYAVNVYATYTDDGGSTFAPNQKLTTTSWTYPNPSCAPNTNCYRGDYDGMTANPKTSFSVWYDGRLGTYKNVGAYFPDYAMTVSPTSANIHNTNDFKLIDVNVPAVKLYTDAVNFTTAVTPVPGAGSIVADFPSGNSLSSPYPKTAKMRVRTIGTVTNGVYTVTVTGSGPNGTPVHKRTVSITVGNTLAAAPCEDFTELFPPTDLGFDFTGDNYWSRNSQSAYGSGTGSARFNSWSAPVGTNQALVSMSFTAVGANTYLTFDNAYRPWSGGNIDSLLVESSSNFGASYTTLEKLWGGLGAQAGPLNTVFTGGSQFAPLNHQWRSKIYLLPVGTNKIRLRAVSGFGNDIFVDNVCVQILPAPSAIAGIGLVPEGFYRALPSPQAIPDTIRVYLHRTDFPNIAVDSAVSYYNTNAVANGPFNKAISGTYYIVLKHRNSLETWSKSGGQLYSRGSTLNFNFINPVNQAYNNNQALIDPAPFYGMYGGDVNRDFSIDITDVSQIENAAAIFLTGYVIEDLTGDDFVDINDQAIADNNASNFVVRQTPPGADLGPSVTEEVVTLPETNFENEALRQKHDLTIKLLNDQKAQEKISIEMKRKKDKETELRKKKINSVKEKMRSSLNKNEKVNPEVIKPDRPGSTFGQ
;
A
#
# COMPACT_ATOMS: atom_id res chain seq x y z
N GLN A 1 -17.09 23.14 23.55
CA GLN A 1 -16.79 23.66 24.90
C GLN A 1 -17.54 22.82 25.94
N PHE A 2 -16.98 22.66 27.13
CA PHE A 2 -17.73 22.25 28.32
C PHE A 2 -17.26 23.05 29.54
N GLY A 3 -18.09 23.13 30.58
CA GLY A 3 -17.72 23.68 31.88
C GLY A 3 -17.61 22.59 32.94
N VAL A 4 -16.76 22.80 33.93
CA VAL A 4 -16.55 21.90 35.06
C VAL A 4 -16.51 22.67 36.37
N ASN A 5 -17.16 22.13 37.39
CA ASN A 5 -17.00 22.62 38.76
C ASN A 5 -15.75 21.95 39.36
N SER A 6 -14.77 22.73 39.84
CA SER A 6 -13.61 22.21 40.56
C SER A 6 -13.55 22.79 41.98
N GLY A 7 -12.72 22.21 42.84
CA GLY A 7 -12.54 22.69 44.22
C GLY A 7 -12.05 24.15 44.34
N GLY A 8 -11.55 24.74 43.24
CA GLY A 8 -11.13 26.15 43.15
C GLY A 8 -12.11 27.05 42.39
N GLY A 9 -13.31 26.58 42.07
CA GLY A 9 -14.33 27.30 41.30
C GLY A 9 -14.62 26.68 39.94
N GLN A 10 -15.47 27.34 39.17
CA GLN A 10 -15.91 26.86 37.86
C GLN A 10 -14.88 27.17 36.76
N ASN A 11 -14.60 26.17 35.92
CA ASN A 11 -13.68 26.31 34.79
C ASN A 11 -14.37 25.94 33.48
N ALA A 12 -14.16 26.72 32.43
CA ALA A 12 -14.63 26.43 31.08
C ALA A 12 -13.45 26.02 30.19
N TYR A 13 -13.66 24.96 29.43
CA TYR A 13 -12.66 24.39 28.53
C TYR A 13 -13.20 24.35 27.10
N TYR A 14 -12.37 24.75 26.15
CA TYR A 14 -12.69 24.68 24.73
C TYR A 14 -11.60 23.91 23.98
N THR A 15 -11.95 23.44 22.80
CA THR A 15 -11.02 22.86 21.83
C THR A 15 -11.39 23.37 20.45
N THR A 16 -10.39 23.63 19.62
CA THR A 16 -10.56 23.98 18.20
C THR A 16 -10.21 22.82 17.26
N ASN A 17 -9.63 21.74 17.80
CA ASN A 17 -9.18 20.59 17.02
C ASN A 17 -9.72 19.25 17.54
N GLY A 18 -10.61 19.27 18.53
CA GLY A 18 -11.24 18.08 19.11
C GLY A 18 -10.37 17.29 20.10
N HIS A 19 -9.07 17.54 20.15
CA HIS A 19 -8.12 16.77 20.95
C HIS A 19 -7.50 17.57 22.10
N ASP A 20 -6.98 18.76 21.79
CA ASP A 20 -6.28 19.60 22.76
C ASP A 20 -7.28 20.56 23.40
N TRP A 21 -7.35 20.55 24.73
CA TRP A 21 -8.31 21.33 25.50
C TRP A 21 -7.60 22.46 26.25
N THR A 22 -8.11 23.67 26.08
CA THR A 22 -7.58 24.88 26.70
C THR A 22 -8.60 25.44 27.68
N SER A 23 -8.14 25.79 28.90
CA SER A 23 -8.96 26.52 29.86
C SER A 23 -9.13 27.96 29.40
N SER A 24 -10.37 28.44 29.34
CA SER A 24 -10.69 29.85 29.15
C SER A 24 -11.95 30.17 29.93
N ASN A 25 -11.79 30.99 30.96
CA ASN A 25 -12.83 31.35 31.90
C ASN A 25 -13.37 32.75 31.60
N PRO A 26 -14.70 32.96 31.60
CA PRO A 26 -15.25 34.31 31.62
C PRO A 26 -14.89 35.00 32.94
N ALA A 27 -14.97 36.33 32.96
CA ALA A 27 -14.99 37.10 34.20
C ALA A 27 -16.32 36.84 34.92
N TYR A 28 -16.32 35.82 35.78
CA TYR A 28 -17.53 35.37 36.47
C TYR A 28 -18.14 36.48 37.32
N HIS A 29 -19.47 36.60 37.27
CA HIS A 29 -20.22 37.43 38.20
C HIS A 29 -19.97 36.95 39.65
N ALA A 30 -19.88 37.88 40.60
CA ALA A 30 -19.50 37.57 41.98
C ALA A 30 -20.45 36.58 42.70
N SER A 31 -21.71 36.50 42.26
CA SER A 31 -22.70 35.54 42.79
C SER A 31 -22.67 34.18 42.10
N THR A 32 -21.76 33.95 41.16
CA THR A 32 -21.63 32.68 40.42
C THR A 32 -20.58 31.80 41.10
N CYS A 33 -20.98 30.57 41.46
CA CYS A 33 -20.08 29.54 41.98
C CYS A 33 -19.85 28.39 41.00
N CYS A 34 -20.89 28.05 40.21
CA CYS A 34 -21.10 26.70 39.72
C CYS A 34 -22.30 26.56 38.75
N ASP A 35 -22.54 25.34 38.27
CA ASP A 35 -23.64 24.91 37.39
C ASP A 35 -23.48 25.33 35.91
N PRO A 36 -22.44 24.81 35.23
CA PRO A 36 -22.15 25.17 33.85
C PRO A 36 -23.15 24.60 32.87
N TRP A 37 -23.58 25.43 31.92
CA TRP A 37 -24.25 25.03 30.70
C TRP A 37 -23.61 25.69 29.49
N SER A 38 -23.73 25.04 28.34
CA SER A 38 -23.26 25.59 27.08
C SER A 38 -24.32 25.35 26.01
N ALA A 39 -24.66 26.40 25.27
CA ALA A 39 -25.55 26.30 24.12
C ALA A 39 -24.92 27.08 22.95
N PHE A 40 -24.98 26.50 21.76
CA PHE A 40 -24.60 27.19 20.52
C PHE A 40 -25.86 27.60 19.78
N ASP A 41 -25.89 28.82 19.25
CA ASP A 41 -26.93 29.24 18.31
C ASP A 41 -26.64 28.76 16.87
N SER A 42 -27.53 29.04 15.93
CA SER A 42 -27.36 28.64 14.52
C SER A 42 -26.19 29.35 13.81
N LEU A 43 -25.68 30.45 14.38
CA LEU A 43 -24.57 31.23 13.84
C LEU A 43 -23.21 30.78 14.40
N GLY A 44 -23.18 29.79 15.30
CA GLY A 44 -21.97 29.32 15.95
C GLY A 44 -21.52 30.19 17.14
N ASN A 45 -22.36 31.13 17.60
CA ASN A 45 -22.09 31.81 18.87
C ASN A 45 -22.33 30.85 20.02
N LEU A 46 -21.38 30.82 20.94
CA LEU A 46 -21.49 30.09 22.19
C LEU A 46 -22.11 31.01 23.26
N PHE A 47 -23.03 30.44 24.02
CA PHE A 47 -23.57 31.02 25.23
C PHE A 47 -23.25 30.08 26.39
N TYR A 48 -22.43 30.56 27.30
CA TYR A 48 -22.04 29.82 28.50
C TYR A 48 -22.90 30.31 29.66
N GLY A 49 -23.70 29.43 30.27
CA GLY A 49 -24.59 29.76 31.38
C GLY A 49 -24.01 29.27 32.70
N SER A 50 -24.11 30.07 33.75
CA SER A 50 -23.65 29.66 35.08
C SER A 50 -24.30 30.43 36.23
N GLY A 51 -24.53 29.72 37.35
CA GLY A 51 -24.92 30.29 38.63
C GLY A 51 -26.05 29.52 39.33
N VAL A 52 -26.06 29.62 40.67
CA VAL A 52 -26.98 28.93 41.58
C VAL A 52 -28.09 29.90 42.01
N SER A 53 -27.79 30.94 42.79
CA SER A 53 -28.78 31.93 43.24
C SER A 53 -29.33 32.87 42.15
N ASN A 54 -28.91 32.67 40.90
CA ASN A 54 -29.32 33.31 39.64
C ASN A 54 -28.47 32.67 38.52
N GLN A 55 -28.93 32.62 37.28
CA GLN A 55 -28.08 32.25 36.14
C GLN A 55 -27.61 33.48 35.36
N TYR A 56 -26.31 33.57 35.11
CA TYR A 56 -25.69 34.55 34.22
C TYR A 56 -25.20 33.85 32.95
N VAL A 57 -25.36 34.51 31.81
CA VAL A 57 -24.89 34.04 30.51
C VAL A 57 -23.74 34.91 30.02
N TYR A 58 -22.73 34.26 29.46
CA TYR A 58 -21.53 34.85 28.89
C TYR A 58 -21.46 34.45 27.42
N LYS A 59 -21.56 35.44 26.52
CA LYS A 59 -21.50 35.21 25.08
C LYS A 59 -20.05 35.10 24.61
N SER A 60 -19.79 34.16 23.70
CA SER A 60 -18.51 34.03 22.99
C SER A 60 -18.78 33.85 21.49
N THR A 61 -18.10 34.64 20.66
CA THR A 61 -18.20 34.58 19.19
C THR A 61 -17.09 33.74 18.56
N ASN A 62 -16.20 33.16 19.36
CA ASN A 62 -15.04 32.36 18.92
C ASN A 62 -14.96 31.01 19.64
N GLY A 63 -16.13 30.44 19.98
CA GLY A 63 -16.23 29.07 20.50
C GLY A 63 -15.68 28.87 21.92
N GLY A 64 -15.54 29.95 22.69
CA GLY A 64 -15.12 29.91 24.09
C GLY A 64 -13.69 30.36 24.34
N GLN A 65 -12.98 30.87 23.32
CA GLN A 65 -11.64 31.43 23.51
C GLN A 65 -11.69 32.70 24.36
N THR A 66 -12.68 33.56 24.12
CA THR A 66 -12.95 34.77 24.90
C THR A 66 -14.44 34.96 25.13
N TYR A 67 -14.81 35.67 26.19
CA TYR A 67 -16.21 35.92 26.56
C TYR A 67 -16.49 37.40 26.76
N GLY A 68 -17.73 37.80 26.50
CA GLY A 68 -18.27 39.09 26.91
C GLY A 68 -18.62 39.14 28.40
N ALA A 69 -19.18 40.28 28.81
CA ALA A 69 -19.64 40.50 30.18
C ALA A 69 -20.79 39.57 30.58
N ALA A 70 -20.92 39.32 31.88
CA ALA A 70 -22.03 38.58 32.45
C ALA A 70 -23.37 39.31 32.22
N VAL A 71 -24.38 38.59 31.72
CA VAL A 71 -25.76 39.10 31.60
C VAL A 71 -26.67 38.21 32.45
N LEU A 72 -27.44 38.80 33.37
CA LEU A 72 -28.44 38.05 34.13
C LEU A 72 -29.49 37.48 33.16
N SER A 73 -29.60 36.15 33.11
CA SER A 73 -30.49 35.44 32.20
C SER A 73 -31.82 35.08 32.85
N VAL A 74 -31.77 34.51 34.06
CA VAL A 74 -32.97 34.14 34.81
C VAL A 74 -32.65 34.12 36.31
N SER A 75 -33.61 34.57 37.12
CA SER A 75 -33.48 34.57 38.58
C SER A 75 -34.03 33.30 39.22
N GLY A 76 -33.36 32.79 40.25
CA GLY A 76 -33.74 31.56 40.93
C GLY A 76 -32.74 31.11 41.99
N ASN A 77 -32.71 29.81 42.28
CA ASN A 77 -31.98 29.29 43.44
C ASN A 77 -30.97 28.18 43.13
N ASP A 78 -31.29 27.19 42.29
CA ASP A 78 -30.42 26.04 42.05
C ASP A 78 -30.83 25.31 40.76
N ARG A 79 -29.90 24.59 40.13
CA ARG A 79 -30.12 23.74 38.94
C ARG A 79 -30.75 24.50 37.77
N ASN A 80 -29.91 25.31 37.13
CA ASN A 80 -30.25 26.03 35.92
C ASN A 80 -30.22 25.12 34.66
N THR A 81 -30.67 25.64 33.53
CA THR A 81 -30.51 25.06 32.18
C THR A 81 -30.44 26.17 31.16
N LEU A 82 -29.74 25.92 30.05
CA LEU A 82 -29.63 26.85 28.92
C LEU A 82 -29.84 26.09 27.61
N ALA A 83 -30.65 26.65 26.72
CA ALA A 83 -30.83 26.16 25.36
C ALA A 83 -30.83 27.32 24.36
N ALA A 84 -30.54 27.01 23.10
CA ALA A 84 -30.58 27.95 22.00
C ALA A 84 -31.35 27.35 20.83
N ASP A 85 -32.09 28.18 20.11
CA ASP A 85 -32.67 27.78 18.84
C ASP A 85 -31.58 27.72 17.77
N GLN A 86 -31.22 26.49 17.37
CA GLN A 86 -30.20 26.20 16.35
C GLN A 86 -30.76 26.10 14.93
N THR A 87 -32.02 26.48 14.74
CA THR A 87 -32.74 26.31 13.48
C THR A 87 -32.77 27.60 12.68
N ASN A 88 -33.26 27.54 11.43
CA ASN A 88 -33.55 28.72 10.62
C ASN A 88 -35.03 29.15 10.70
N GLY A 89 -35.71 28.79 11.81
CA GLY A 89 -37.11 29.11 12.06
C GLY A 89 -37.38 30.59 12.39
N PRO A 90 -38.65 30.94 12.66
CA PRO A 90 -39.02 32.30 13.05
C PRO A 90 -38.39 32.76 14.38
N TYR A 91 -37.96 31.83 15.23
CA TYR A 91 -37.32 32.10 16.51
C TYR A 91 -35.82 31.77 16.52
N LYS A 92 -35.20 31.68 15.33
CA LYS A 92 -33.77 31.38 15.18
C LYS A 92 -32.90 32.25 16.09
N ASN A 93 -31.92 31.62 16.72
CA ASN A 93 -30.99 32.25 17.67
C ASN A 93 -31.63 32.85 18.94
N TYR A 94 -32.91 32.58 19.21
CA TYR A 94 -33.46 32.84 20.54
C TYR A 94 -32.76 31.94 21.55
N LEU A 95 -32.59 32.47 22.76
CA LEU A 95 -32.00 31.76 23.88
C LEU A 95 -33.03 31.57 24.97
N TYR A 96 -32.95 30.45 25.65
CA TYR A 96 -33.90 30.05 26.68
C TYR A 96 -33.14 29.61 27.92
N ALA A 97 -33.52 30.17 29.07
CA ALA A 97 -32.89 29.93 30.35
C ALA A 97 -33.98 29.61 31.37
N ALA A 98 -33.73 28.62 32.23
CA ALA A 98 -34.64 28.31 33.32
C ALA A 98 -33.89 27.86 34.56
N ILE A 99 -34.52 28.02 35.72
CA ILE A 99 -33.93 27.68 37.02
C ILE A 99 -35.03 27.45 38.07
N THR A 100 -34.74 26.64 39.10
CA THR A 100 -35.60 26.46 40.28
C THR A 100 -35.85 27.83 40.94
N PRO A 101 -37.08 28.22 41.36
CA PRO A 101 -38.28 27.40 41.61
C PRO A 101 -39.22 27.24 40.41
N GLY A 102 -38.72 27.43 39.18
CA GLY A 102 -39.48 27.21 37.94
C GLY A 102 -39.54 28.42 37.03
N ASN A 103 -38.71 29.45 37.27
CA ASN A 103 -38.66 30.62 36.42
C ASN A 103 -38.06 30.25 35.06
N PHE A 104 -38.71 30.71 33.99
CA PHE A 104 -38.28 30.60 32.61
C PHE A 104 -38.14 32.00 32.01
N ALA A 105 -37.00 32.25 31.36
CA ALA A 105 -36.72 33.48 30.64
C ALA A 105 -36.23 33.19 29.23
N ARG A 106 -36.45 34.16 28.35
CA ARG A 106 -35.94 34.12 26.97
C ARG A 106 -35.18 35.39 26.62
N SER A 107 -34.24 35.26 25.69
CA SER A 107 -33.61 36.37 24.98
C SER A 107 -33.97 36.30 23.51
N THR A 108 -34.44 37.42 22.96
CA THR A 108 -34.79 37.58 21.53
C THR A 108 -33.77 38.44 20.78
N ASN A 109 -32.65 38.80 21.43
CA ASN A 109 -31.62 39.70 20.91
C ASN A 109 -30.21 39.16 21.19
N ASN A 110 -30.00 37.87 20.91
CA ASN A 110 -28.70 37.19 21.01
C ASN A 110 -28.02 37.34 22.38
N GLY A 111 -28.79 37.26 23.46
CA GLY A 111 -28.29 37.24 24.84
C GLY A 111 -27.96 38.60 25.43
N THR A 112 -28.24 39.71 24.73
CA THR A 112 -27.99 41.08 25.25
C THR A 112 -28.93 41.44 26.39
N SER A 113 -30.20 41.02 26.33
CA SER A 113 -31.16 41.16 27.42
C SER A 113 -32.09 39.95 27.52
N TRP A 114 -32.70 39.78 28.69
CA TRP A 114 -33.56 38.64 29.00
C TRP A 114 -34.87 39.10 29.63
N THR A 115 -35.93 38.34 29.40
CA THR A 115 -37.26 38.58 29.96
C THR A 115 -37.82 37.29 30.53
N THR A 116 -38.16 37.27 31.82
CA THR A 116 -38.93 36.18 32.44
C THR A 116 -40.36 36.21 31.90
N THR A 117 -40.79 35.11 31.29
CA THR A 117 -42.10 35.02 30.63
C THR A 117 -43.01 33.97 31.26
N TYR A 118 -42.48 33.10 32.12
CA TYR A 118 -43.25 32.02 32.75
C TYR A 118 -42.61 31.57 34.07
N SER A 119 -43.43 31.25 35.08
CA SER A 119 -42.98 30.87 36.44
C SER A 119 -43.87 29.80 37.08
N PRO A 120 -43.96 28.57 36.52
CA PRO A 120 -44.67 27.46 37.14
C PRO A 120 -43.95 26.96 38.39
N SER A 121 -44.62 26.07 39.14
CA SER A 121 -44.03 25.43 40.32
C SER A 121 -42.97 24.37 39.95
N ASN A 122 -41.82 24.45 40.60
CA ASN A 122 -40.75 23.46 40.58
C ASN A 122 -40.13 23.33 41.98
N THR A 123 -40.47 22.27 42.71
CA THR A 123 -40.06 22.06 44.11
C THR A 123 -38.87 21.12 44.26
N ILE A 124 -38.52 20.34 43.22
CA ILE A 124 -37.33 19.49 43.20
C ILE A 124 -36.30 20.14 42.25
N PRO A 125 -35.07 20.45 42.70
CA PRO A 125 -34.09 21.12 41.86
C PRO A 125 -33.80 20.36 40.56
N GLY A 126 -33.85 21.10 39.45
CA GLY A 126 -33.73 20.58 38.10
C GLY A 126 -34.83 21.14 37.22
N VAL A 127 -34.49 21.57 36.02
CA VAL A 127 -35.43 21.91 34.96
C VAL A 127 -34.80 21.47 33.64
N MET A 128 -35.58 21.32 32.58
CA MET A 128 -35.02 21.02 31.25
C MET A 128 -35.73 21.78 30.14
N ILE A 129 -35.00 22.11 29.08
CA ILE A 129 -35.50 22.80 27.90
C ILE A 129 -35.08 22.03 26.65
N ALA A 130 -36.00 21.86 25.70
CA ALA A 130 -35.69 21.41 24.35
C ALA A 130 -36.42 22.28 23.33
N VAL A 131 -35.74 22.58 22.23
CA VAL A 131 -36.32 23.30 21.08
C VAL A 131 -36.57 22.29 19.97
N GLY A 132 -37.71 22.37 19.28
CA GLY A 132 -38.08 21.47 18.20
C GLY A 132 -39.03 22.13 17.20
N PRO A 133 -39.41 21.42 16.13
CA PRO A 133 -40.37 21.92 15.16
C PRO A 133 -41.82 21.90 15.68
N ASN A 134 -42.65 22.77 15.12
CA ASN A 134 -44.11 22.72 15.24
C ASN A 134 -44.75 22.51 13.87
N GLY A 135 -45.11 21.26 13.55
CA GLY A 135 -45.48 20.86 12.20
C GLY A 135 -44.33 21.17 11.22
N ALA A 136 -44.63 21.93 10.16
CA ALA A 136 -43.62 22.37 9.19
C ALA A 136 -42.68 23.46 9.73
N THR A 137 -43.02 24.14 10.82
CA THR A 137 -42.25 25.28 11.34
C THR A 137 -41.05 24.81 12.15
N GLN A 138 -39.83 24.94 11.61
CA GLN A 138 -38.59 24.64 12.34
C GLN A 138 -38.42 25.60 13.53
N GLY A 139 -37.93 25.13 14.68
CA GLY A 139 -37.81 25.95 15.91
C GLY A 139 -39.15 26.42 16.49
N GLY A 140 -40.28 26.01 15.91
CA GLY A 140 -41.62 26.50 16.26
C GLY A 140 -42.17 25.99 17.60
N CYS A 141 -41.44 25.12 18.31
CA CYS A 141 -41.84 24.54 19.58
C CYS A 141 -40.71 24.64 20.62
N VAL A 142 -41.04 25.11 21.82
CA VAL A 142 -40.16 25.04 22.99
C VAL A 142 -40.83 24.20 24.05
N MET A 143 -40.19 23.09 24.43
CA MET A 143 -40.61 22.24 25.55
C MET A 143 -39.84 22.64 26.80
N TYR A 144 -40.55 22.82 27.89
CA TYR A 144 -40.01 23.16 29.19
C TYR A 144 -40.53 22.16 30.25
N VAL A 145 -39.64 21.62 31.07
CA VAL A 145 -39.99 20.59 32.06
C VAL A 145 -39.65 21.06 33.47
N THR A 146 -40.63 20.98 34.36
CA THR A 146 -40.46 21.19 35.80
C THR A 146 -40.60 19.87 36.57
N ASN A 147 -39.97 19.82 37.74
CA ASN A 147 -39.87 18.69 38.64
C ASN A 147 -40.50 19.05 40.00
N THR A 148 -41.54 18.31 40.39
CA THR A 148 -42.22 18.43 41.69
C THR A 148 -42.33 17.05 42.37
N GLY A 149 -43.10 16.94 43.46
CA GLY A 149 -43.22 15.70 44.22
C GLY A 149 -42.08 15.53 45.23
N THR A 150 -41.54 14.31 45.33
CA THR A 150 -40.43 13.98 46.25
C THR A 150 -39.22 13.45 45.48
N SER A 151 -38.02 13.50 46.07
CA SER A 151 -36.80 12.96 45.44
C SER A 151 -36.93 11.50 44.99
N SER A 152 -37.77 10.71 45.67
CA SER A 152 -37.99 9.28 45.39
C SER A 152 -39.19 8.98 44.47
N ASN A 153 -40.02 9.99 44.17
CA ASN A 153 -41.20 9.91 43.29
C ASN A 153 -41.39 11.29 42.63
N VAL A 154 -40.59 11.59 41.61
CA VAL A 154 -40.60 12.91 40.97
C VAL A 154 -41.73 12.97 39.95
N THR A 155 -42.43 14.10 39.92
CA THR A 155 -43.39 14.39 38.85
C THR A 155 -42.79 15.37 37.87
N TYR A 156 -42.60 14.91 36.63
CA TYR A 156 -42.16 15.73 35.50
C TYR A 156 -43.40 16.35 34.85
N THR A 157 -43.51 17.67 34.83
CA THR A 157 -44.59 18.38 34.15
C THR A 157 -44.07 19.02 32.88
N PHE A 158 -44.71 18.71 31.76
CA PHE A 158 -44.29 19.13 30.42
C PHE A 158 -45.11 20.34 29.99
N HIS A 159 -44.43 21.43 29.73
CA HIS A 159 -44.99 22.69 29.27
C HIS A 159 -44.55 22.95 27.84
N ARG A 160 -45.46 23.39 26.97
CA ARG A 160 -45.19 23.69 25.57
C ARG A 160 -45.45 25.15 25.25
N SER A 161 -44.52 25.76 24.52
CA SER A 161 -44.70 27.04 23.85
C SER A 161 -44.61 26.89 22.34
N THR A 162 -45.49 27.57 21.61
CA THR A 162 -45.48 27.65 20.14
C THR A 162 -45.13 29.06 19.62
N ASN A 163 -44.79 29.97 20.53
CA ASN A 163 -44.51 31.39 20.24
C ASN A 163 -43.12 31.84 20.74
N GLY A 164 -42.13 30.94 20.63
CA GLY A 164 -40.75 31.20 21.02
C GLY A 164 -40.60 31.46 22.52
N GLY A 165 -41.37 30.78 23.37
CA GLY A 165 -41.29 30.92 24.83
C GLY A 165 -41.99 32.16 25.41
N ALA A 166 -42.92 32.80 24.67
CA ALA A 166 -43.65 33.96 25.20
C ALA A 166 -44.70 33.56 26.24
N ASN A 167 -45.36 32.43 26.03
CA ASN A 167 -46.26 31.78 26.99
C ASN A 167 -46.21 30.26 26.83
N PHE A 168 -46.78 29.54 27.80
CA PHE A 168 -46.75 28.08 27.86
C PHE A 168 -48.12 27.50 28.22
N THR A 169 -48.38 26.30 27.70
CA THR A 169 -49.51 25.44 28.09
C THR A 169 -48.97 24.16 28.71
N VAL A 170 -49.58 23.70 29.82
CA VAL A 170 -49.29 22.39 30.39
C VAL A 170 -49.85 21.31 29.46
N MET A 171 -49.00 20.38 29.02
CA MET A 171 -49.37 19.33 28.07
C MET A 171 -49.69 18.02 28.79
N SER A 172 -48.82 17.61 29.73
CA SER A 172 -49.00 16.41 30.53
C SER A 172 -48.11 16.47 31.77
N SER A 173 -48.32 15.52 32.69
CA SER A 173 -47.37 15.22 33.76
C SER A 173 -47.10 13.71 33.80
N LEU A 174 -45.87 13.32 34.12
CA LEU A 174 -45.46 11.95 34.34
C LEU A 174 -44.81 11.82 35.72
N THR A 175 -45.38 10.99 36.58
CA THR A 175 -44.72 10.60 37.83
C THR A 175 -43.79 9.43 37.54
N VAL A 176 -42.49 9.66 37.68
CA VAL A 176 -41.45 8.68 37.43
C VAL A 176 -40.35 8.81 38.48
N ALA A 177 -39.43 7.86 38.46
CA ALA A 177 -38.49 7.55 39.54
C ALA A 177 -39.17 6.88 40.75
N GLY A 178 -38.74 5.64 40.99
CA GLY A 178 -38.58 5.11 42.34
C GLY A 178 -37.15 5.38 42.83
N PHE A 179 -36.64 4.61 43.78
CA PHE A 179 -35.28 4.81 44.30
C PHE A 179 -34.19 4.61 43.21
N VAL A 180 -33.39 5.65 42.93
CA VAL A 180 -32.13 5.56 42.12
C VAL A 180 -30.97 5.32 43.08
N GLY A 181 -30.67 4.06 43.35
CA GLY A 181 -29.87 3.66 44.52
C GLY A 181 -30.75 3.70 45.78
N THR A 182 -30.28 4.12 46.94
CA THR A 182 -31.10 4.20 48.17
C THR A 182 -31.41 5.64 48.58
N LEU A 183 -32.42 5.85 49.43
CA LEU A 183 -32.66 7.15 50.06
C LEU A 183 -31.92 7.20 51.39
N ASN A 184 -30.95 8.09 51.53
CA ASN A 184 -30.22 8.28 52.79
C ASN A 184 -31.06 9.08 53.80
N SER A 185 -30.61 9.15 55.06
CA SER A 185 -31.35 9.89 56.11
C SER A 185 -31.35 11.41 55.91
N ALA A 186 -30.52 11.93 55.00
CA ALA A 186 -30.53 13.34 54.56
C ALA A 186 -31.53 13.61 53.42
N GLY A 187 -32.39 12.64 53.07
CA GLY A 187 -33.43 12.79 52.05
C GLY A 187 -32.89 12.85 50.61
N ARG A 188 -31.70 12.28 50.38
CA ARG A 188 -31.05 12.23 49.05
C ARG A 188 -30.98 10.81 48.52
N LEU A 189 -31.23 10.66 47.22
CA LEU A 189 -30.93 9.42 46.52
C LEU A 189 -29.41 9.27 46.39
N VAL A 190 -28.89 8.07 46.66
CA VAL A 190 -27.47 7.79 46.68
C VAL A 190 -27.13 6.41 46.12
N ILE A 191 -25.97 6.31 45.45
CA ILE A 191 -25.31 5.05 45.13
C ILE A 191 -23.95 5.10 45.82
N ASN A 192 -23.68 4.14 46.71
CA ASN A 192 -22.49 4.11 47.57
C ASN A 192 -22.20 5.47 48.26
N ASN A 193 -23.23 6.03 48.91
CA ASN A 193 -23.24 7.36 49.55
C ASN A 193 -23.02 8.57 48.62
N GLY A 194 -22.66 8.38 47.35
CA GLY A 194 -22.59 9.45 46.36
C GLY A 194 -23.99 9.86 45.89
N ARG A 195 -24.31 11.15 45.96
CA ARG A 195 -25.62 11.68 45.57
C ARG A 195 -25.91 11.39 44.10
N THR A 196 -27.14 10.99 43.80
CA THR A 196 -27.70 10.91 42.44
C THR A 196 -28.70 12.04 42.19
N ARG A 197 -29.10 12.22 40.93
CA ARG A 197 -30.04 13.27 40.51
C ARG A 197 -31.36 12.64 40.06
N PRO A 198 -32.51 13.19 40.45
CA PRO A 198 -33.81 12.58 40.15
C PRO A 198 -34.53 13.24 38.95
N TYR A 199 -33.93 14.26 38.34
CA TYR A 199 -34.48 14.97 37.18
C TYR A 199 -34.08 14.30 35.84
N PRO A 200 -34.89 14.45 34.77
CA PRO A 200 -34.66 13.77 33.50
C PRO A 200 -33.72 14.56 32.59
N MET A 201 -33.40 13.99 31.43
CA MET A 201 -32.91 14.71 30.26
C MET A 201 -33.94 14.65 29.14
N ILE A 202 -34.05 15.74 28.35
CA ILE A 202 -34.91 15.79 27.17
C ILE A 202 -34.18 16.32 25.94
N ALA A 203 -34.60 15.87 24.78
CA ALA A 203 -34.15 16.35 23.48
C ALA A 203 -35.30 16.25 22.48
N MET A 204 -35.30 17.10 21.45
CA MET A 204 -36.25 16.99 20.34
C MET A 204 -35.52 16.77 19.03
N ASP A 205 -36.10 15.92 18.18
CA ASP A 205 -35.61 15.72 16.83
C ASP A 205 -35.87 16.96 15.96
N ASN A 206 -34.80 17.68 15.63
CA ASN A 206 -34.81 18.83 14.74
C ASN A 206 -34.46 18.50 13.29
N SER A 207 -34.13 17.25 13.00
CA SER A 207 -33.79 16.77 11.67
C SER A 207 -34.99 16.82 10.73
N TYR A 208 -34.70 16.65 9.45
CA TYR A 208 -35.71 16.45 8.42
C TYR A 208 -36.04 14.96 8.23
N GLY A 209 -35.60 14.10 9.16
CA GLY A 209 -35.83 12.66 9.11
C GLY A 209 -37.25 12.24 9.53
N PRO A 210 -37.53 10.92 9.50
CA PRO A 210 -38.86 10.36 9.76
C PRO A 210 -39.43 10.65 11.15
N TYR A 211 -38.58 10.95 12.12
CA TYR A 211 -38.95 11.16 13.52
C TYR A 211 -38.95 12.63 13.94
N ARG A 212 -38.85 13.54 12.97
CA ARG A 212 -38.90 14.99 13.17
C ARG A 212 -39.99 15.41 14.15
N GLY A 213 -39.61 16.21 15.14
CA GLY A 213 -40.52 16.71 16.19
C GLY A 213 -40.79 15.75 17.34
N ARG A 214 -40.24 14.53 17.31
CA ARG A 214 -40.31 13.61 18.44
C ARG A 214 -39.58 14.20 19.64
N LEU A 215 -40.27 14.25 20.78
CA LEU A 215 -39.70 14.61 22.06
C LEU A 215 -39.24 13.35 22.78
N TYR A 216 -37.95 13.26 23.06
CA TYR A 216 -37.34 12.18 23.82
C TYR A 216 -37.19 12.58 25.29
N LEU A 217 -37.49 11.64 26.18
CA LEU A 217 -37.33 11.75 27.62
C LEU A 217 -36.49 10.57 28.10
N VAL A 218 -35.36 10.85 28.75
CA VAL A 218 -34.49 9.81 29.32
C VAL A 218 -34.20 10.10 30.79
N TYR A 219 -34.33 9.08 31.62
CA TYR A 219 -34.17 9.18 33.06
C TYR A 219 -33.76 7.82 33.65
N ALA A 220 -33.16 7.86 34.85
CA ALA A 220 -32.87 6.65 35.61
C ALA A 220 -34.07 6.29 36.49
N SER A 221 -34.48 5.02 36.51
CA SER A 221 -35.61 4.58 37.34
C SER A 221 -35.53 3.10 37.69
N ASN A 222 -35.94 2.77 38.91
CA ASN A 222 -36.13 1.40 39.39
C ASN A 222 -37.42 0.80 38.80
N VAL A 223 -37.33 0.08 37.67
CA VAL A 223 -38.48 -0.51 36.96
C VAL A 223 -38.18 -1.97 36.57
N PRO A 224 -39.02 -2.96 36.93
CA PRO A 224 -40.24 -2.83 37.72
C PRO A 224 -39.96 -2.45 39.18
N ALA A 225 -40.97 -1.88 39.84
CA ALA A 225 -40.88 -1.54 41.26
C ALA A 225 -40.53 -2.80 42.08
N GLY A 226 -39.56 -2.67 43.00
CA GLY A 226 -39.05 -3.80 43.79
C GLY A 226 -37.77 -4.45 43.23
N ASN A 227 -37.18 -3.89 42.16
CA ASN A 227 -35.90 -4.33 41.61
C ASN A 227 -34.70 -3.94 42.51
N GLY A 228 -34.73 -4.28 43.81
CA GLY A 228 -33.60 -4.11 44.74
C GLY A 228 -33.08 -2.68 44.93
N ASN A 229 -33.83 -1.67 44.46
CA ASN A 229 -33.39 -0.29 44.33
C ASN A 229 -32.23 -0.08 43.33
N LYS A 230 -32.19 -0.94 42.30
CA LYS A 230 -31.27 -0.89 41.16
C LYS A 230 -31.94 -0.20 39.97
N PRO A 231 -31.50 1.02 39.60
CA PRO A 231 -32.11 1.77 38.52
C PRO A 231 -31.62 1.31 37.15
N ASP A 232 -32.53 1.30 36.17
CA ASP A 232 -32.25 1.18 34.74
C ASP A 232 -32.33 2.56 34.05
N ILE A 233 -31.73 2.69 32.87
CA ILE A 233 -31.96 3.85 31.99
C ILE A 233 -33.22 3.61 31.16
N ILE A 234 -34.21 4.45 31.39
CA ILE A 234 -35.49 4.39 30.70
C ILE A 234 -35.59 5.54 29.71
N MET A 235 -36.03 5.21 28.49
CA MET A 235 -36.47 6.16 27.48
C MET A 235 -37.99 6.05 27.29
N GLN A 236 -38.63 7.20 27.12
CA GLN A 236 -39.96 7.32 26.53
C GLN A 236 -39.90 8.43 25.48
N TYR A 237 -40.79 8.36 24.50
CA TYR A 237 -40.92 9.43 23.53
C TYR A 237 -42.37 9.87 23.36
N SER A 238 -42.55 11.08 22.85
CA SER A 238 -43.84 11.66 22.49
C SER A 238 -43.81 12.11 21.03
N THR A 239 -44.82 11.71 20.26
CA THR A 239 -45.04 12.12 18.86
C THR A 239 -46.00 13.30 18.73
N ASN A 240 -46.54 13.80 19.85
CA ASN A 240 -47.50 14.90 19.91
C ASN A 240 -47.06 15.96 20.95
N GLN A 241 -45.77 16.29 20.94
CA GLN A 241 -45.17 17.40 21.72
C GLN A 241 -45.50 17.34 23.22
N GLY A 242 -45.41 16.14 23.81
CA GLY A 242 -45.55 15.91 25.24
C GLY A 242 -46.98 15.68 25.72
N SER A 243 -47.99 15.60 24.83
CA SER A 243 -49.37 15.28 25.26
C SER A 243 -49.55 13.83 25.73
N THR A 244 -48.99 12.87 24.99
CA THR A 244 -48.98 11.45 25.35
C THR A 244 -47.61 10.85 25.14
N TRP A 245 -47.34 9.73 25.81
CA TRP A 245 -46.03 9.09 25.85
C TRP A 245 -46.10 7.62 25.43
N SER A 246 -45.03 7.12 24.82
CA SER A 246 -44.83 5.70 24.59
C SER A 246 -44.83 4.91 25.89
N SER A 247 -44.86 3.58 25.79
CA SER A 247 -44.43 2.72 26.90
C SER A 247 -42.98 3.02 27.29
N LYS A 248 -42.61 2.66 28.53
CA LYS A 248 -41.23 2.68 29.00
C LYS A 248 -40.37 1.72 28.18
N ILE A 249 -39.21 2.19 27.73
CA ILE A 249 -38.24 1.42 26.95
C ILE A 249 -36.93 1.41 27.75
N THR A 250 -36.42 0.23 28.10
CA THR A 250 -35.11 0.10 28.75
C THR A 250 -34.00 0.22 27.71
N VAL A 251 -33.02 1.10 27.97
CA VAL A 251 -31.93 1.42 27.03
C VAL A 251 -30.70 0.52 27.26
N ASN A 252 -30.42 0.22 28.53
CA ASN A 252 -29.29 -0.63 28.90
C ASN A 252 -29.57 -2.11 28.62
N ASP A 253 -28.55 -2.83 28.13
CA ASP A 253 -28.64 -4.23 27.67
C ASP A 253 -27.91 -5.24 28.59
N ASN A 254 -27.56 -4.84 29.83
CA ASN A 254 -26.87 -5.71 30.78
C ASN A 254 -27.73 -6.92 31.17
N ALA A 255 -27.09 -8.08 31.30
CA ALA A 255 -27.77 -9.35 31.56
C ALA A 255 -28.46 -9.44 32.93
N ASN A 256 -27.98 -8.71 33.94
CA ASN A 256 -28.46 -8.77 35.32
C ASN A 256 -28.78 -7.37 35.89
N PRO A 257 -29.80 -6.66 35.37
CA PRO A 257 -30.15 -5.31 35.83
C PRO A 257 -30.57 -5.23 37.30
N GLN A 258 -30.89 -6.35 37.93
CA GLN A 258 -31.22 -6.45 39.35
C GLN A 258 -30.00 -6.34 40.28
N LEU A 259 -28.78 -6.43 39.75
CA LEU A 259 -27.55 -6.43 40.55
C LEU A 259 -26.77 -5.12 40.40
N SER A 260 -26.90 -4.45 39.26
CA SER A 260 -26.12 -3.27 38.88
C SER A 260 -26.95 -2.00 38.91
N ASP A 261 -26.29 -0.86 39.08
CA ASP A 261 -26.92 0.45 39.04
C ASP A 261 -26.60 1.15 37.70
N GLN A 262 -27.63 1.72 37.07
CA GLN A 262 -27.49 2.61 35.91
C GLN A 262 -28.08 4.00 36.20
N TRP A 263 -27.26 5.05 36.10
CA TRP A 263 -27.68 6.42 36.46
C TRP A 263 -26.94 7.50 35.68
N PHE A 264 -27.30 8.77 35.90
CA PHE A 264 -26.77 9.93 35.19
C PHE A 264 -26.82 9.80 33.66
N PRO A 265 -28.04 9.69 33.07
CA PRO A 265 -28.16 9.68 31.63
C PRO A 265 -27.93 11.08 31.05
N ALA A 266 -27.14 11.21 29.99
CA ALA A 266 -27.14 12.39 29.13
C ALA A 266 -27.55 12.01 27.70
N ILE A 267 -28.24 12.91 27.01
CA ILE A 267 -28.72 12.67 25.66
C ILE A 267 -28.45 13.84 24.73
N TRP A 268 -28.36 13.54 23.44
CA TRP A 268 -28.29 14.54 22.37
C TRP A 268 -28.93 13.97 21.11
N CYS A 269 -29.93 14.67 20.56
CA CYS A 269 -30.49 14.33 19.26
C CYS A 269 -29.82 15.21 18.21
N GLU A 270 -29.06 14.59 17.31
CA GLU A 270 -28.30 15.30 16.29
C GLU A 270 -29.25 15.90 15.24
N LYS A 271 -29.11 17.20 14.98
CA LYS A 271 -30.11 18.00 14.28
C LYS A 271 -30.18 17.76 12.77
N GLU A 272 -29.18 17.11 12.17
CA GLU A 272 -29.17 16.85 10.71
C GLU A 272 -29.63 15.43 10.41
N THR A 273 -29.15 14.45 11.17
CA THR A 273 -29.37 13.01 10.99
C THR A 273 -30.57 12.48 11.77
N GLY A 274 -30.97 13.14 12.87
CA GLY A 274 -32.03 12.67 13.76
C GLY A 274 -31.58 11.57 14.72
N ARG A 275 -30.32 11.12 14.65
CA ARG A 275 -29.77 10.11 15.56
C ARG A 275 -29.80 10.61 17.00
N LEU A 276 -30.37 9.80 17.90
CA LEU A 276 -30.36 10.07 19.32
C LEU A 276 -29.23 9.30 19.99
N TYR A 277 -28.29 10.04 20.59
CA TYR A 277 -27.23 9.50 21.43
C TYR A 277 -27.64 9.51 22.89
N ILE A 278 -27.26 8.46 23.63
CA ILE A 278 -27.53 8.29 25.06
C ILE A 278 -26.29 7.74 25.74
N LYS A 279 -25.85 8.34 26.85
CA LYS A 279 -24.78 7.79 27.71
C LYS A 279 -25.18 7.79 29.17
N TRP A 280 -24.58 6.91 29.99
CA TRP A 280 -24.87 6.80 31.43
C TRP A 280 -23.71 6.14 32.20
N TYR A 281 -23.78 6.20 33.53
CA TYR A 281 -22.89 5.49 34.47
C TYR A 281 -23.46 4.10 34.77
N ASP A 282 -22.59 3.11 34.83
CA ASP A 282 -23.01 1.70 34.86
C ASP A 282 -22.05 0.85 35.70
N THR A 283 -22.58 0.08 36.66
CA THR A 283 -21.79 -0.85 37.49
C THR A 283 -21.86 -2.32 37.04
N ARG A 284 -22.40 -2.61 35.83
CA ARG A 284 -22.66 -3.98 35.34
C ARG A 284 -21.48 -4.95 35.41
N GLU A 285 -20.25 -4.46 35.34
CA GLU A 285 -19.06 -5.32 35.33
C GLU A 285 -18.68 -5.85 36.71
N ASN A 286 -18.83 -5.05 37.77
CA ASN A 286 -18.56 -5.49 39.14
C ASN A 286 -19.42 -4.67 40.14
N PRO A 287 -20.71 -5.01 40.23
CA PRO A 287 -21.66 -4.25 41.04
C PRO A 287 -21.40 -4.34 42.55
N ALA A 288 -20.85 -5.46 43.03
CA ALA A 288 -20.59 -5.69 44.46
C ALA A 288 -19.60 -4.69 45.07
N THR A 289 -18.70 -4.15 44.24
CA THR A 289 -17.67 -3.18 44.67
C THR A 289 -17.93 -1.77 44.14
N TYR A 290 -19.10 -1.54 43.53
CA TYR A 290 -19.45 -0.29 42.86
C TYR A 290 -18.42 0.14 41.81
N ALA A 291 -17.81 -0.82 41.10
CA ALA A 291 -16.91 -0.50 40.00
C ALA A 291 -17.74 0.04 38.83
N VAL A 292 -17.59 1.33 38.54
CA VAL A 292 -18.35 2.05 37.53
C VAL A 292 -17.57 2.22 36.24
N ASN A 293 -18.30 2.25 35.15
CA ASN A 293 -17.87 2.65 33.82
C ASN A 293 -18.92 3.57 33.19
N VAL A 294 -18.55 4.26 32.12
CA VAL A 294 -19.51 5.02 31.30
C VAL A 294 -19.82 4.22 30.06
N TYR A 295 -21.10 4.03 29.78
CA TYR A 295 -21.60 3.34 28.60
C TYR A 295 -22.38 4.31 27.72
N ALA A 296 -22.46 4.00 26.43
CA ALA A 296 -23.28 4.74 25.48
C ALA A 296 -23.92 3.84 24.44
N THR A 297 -25.03 4.32 23.87
CA THR A 297 -25.66 3.77 22.68
C THR A 297 -26.26 4.90 21.84
N TYR A 298 -26.73 4.56 20.64
CA TYR A 298 -27.56 5.43 19.83
C TYR A 298 -28.72 4.65 19.23
N THR A 299 -29.74 5.40 18.78
CA THR A 299 -30.86 4.87 17.98
C THR A 299 -31.03 5.73 16.73
N ASP A 300 -31.23 5.07 15.60
CA ASP A 300 -31.52 5.67 14.29
C ASP A 300 -32.99 5.51 13.88
N ASP A 301 -33.75 4.68 14.60
CA ASP A 301 -35.16 4.37 14.33
C ASP A 301 -36.11 5.03 15.35
N GLY A 302 -35.65 6.13 15.94
CA GLY A 302 -36.42 6.94 16.87
C GLY A 302 -36.73 6.25 18.20
N GLY A 303 -35.93 5.26 18.60
CA GLY A 303 -36.06 4.56 19.87
C GLY A 303 -36.75 3.20 19.81
N SER A 304 -37.00 2.65 18.61
CA SER A 304 -37.54 1.30 18.46
C SER A 304 -36.48 0.23 18.77
N THR A 305 -35.23 0.47 18.36
CA THR A 305 -34.06 -0.35 18.69
C THR A 305 -32.86 0.52 19.04
N PHE A 306 -31.88 -0.08 19.71
CA PHE A 306 -30.62 0.58 20.06
C PHE A 306 -29.43 -0.21 19.53
N ALA A 307 -28.36 0.50 19.18
CA ALA A 307 -27.09 -0.13 18.92
C ALA A 307 -26.57 -0.85 20.18
N PRO A 308 -25.72 -1.90 20.04
CA PRO A 308 -25.13 -2.58 21.19
C PRO A 308 -24.41 -1.59 22.11
N ASN A 309 -24.67 -1.65 23.41
CA ASN A 309 -24.08 -0.72 24.37
C ASN A 309 -22.54 -0.78 24.31
N GLN A 310 -21.88 0.38 24.17
CA GLN A 310 -20.43 0.48 24.12
C GLN A 310 -19.88 1.10 25.40
N LYS A 311 -18.91 0.42 26.03
CA LYS A 311 -18.14 0.96 27.14
C LYS A 311 -17.23 2.09 26.63
N LEU A 312 -17.41 3.32 27.09
CA LEU A 312 -16.57 4.46 26.73
C LEU A 312 -15.25 4.50 27.50
N THR A 313 -15.27 4.11 28.76
CA THR A 313 -14.12 4.11 29.66
C THR A 313 -13.10 3.03 29.32
N THR A 314 -11.81 3.35 29.45
CA THR A 314 -10.73 2.37 29.24
C THR A 314 -10.44 1.54 30.49
N THR A 315 -10.87 2.01 31.67
CA THR A 315 -10.70 1.35 32.97
C THR A 315 -11.86 1.74 33.88
N SER A 316 -12.27 0.84 34.77
CA SER A 316 -13.29 1.13 35.79
C SER A 316 -12.68 1.87 36.99
N TRP A 317 -13.53 2.41 37.86
CA TRP A 317 -13.15 2.91 39.19
C TRP A 317 -14.28 2.65 40.20
N THR A 318 -13.98 2.61 41.48
CA THR A 318 -15.02 2.57 42.52
C THR A 318 -15.75 3.91 42.60
N TYR A 319 -17.07 3.92 42.44
CA TYR A 319 -17.86 5.14 42.61
C TYR A 319 -18.40 5.28 44.04
N PRO A 320 -18.34 6.47 44.65
CA PRO A 320 -17.51 7.61 44.27
C PRO A 320 -16.05 7.44 44.76
N ASN A 321 -15.10 8.10 44.09
CA ASN A 321 -13.70 8.14 44.54
C ASN A 321 -13.09 9.56 44.38
N PRO A 322 -12.89 10.33 45.47
CA PRO A 322 -12.90 9.90 46.87
C PRO A 322 -14.28 9.51 47.40
N SER A 323 -14.29 8.60 48.38
CA SER A 323 -15.50 8.10 49.01
C SER A 323 -16.29 9.21 49.71
N CYS A 324 -17.60 9.01 49.79
CA CYS A 324 -18.52 9.92 50.46
C CYS A 324 -18.90 9.37 51.83
N ALA A 325 -18.87 10.24 52.85
CA ALA A 325 -19.38 9.87 54.17
C ALA A 325 -20.90 9.61 54.10
N PRO A 326 -21.42 8.60 54.83
CA PRO A 326 -22.85 8.34 54.89
C PRO A 326 -23.66 9.58 55.31
N ASN A 327 -24.87 9.71 54.77
CA ASN A 327 -25.84 10.76 55.12
C ASN A 327 -25.34 12.21 54.91
N THR A 328 -24.36 12.42 54.03
CA THR A 328 -23.87 13.75 53.65
C THR A 328 -24.32 14.15 52.25
N ASN A 329 -24.31 15.45 51.95
CA ASN A 329 -24.58 15.96 50.60
C ASN A 329 -23.28 15.92 49.78
N CYS A 330 -22.98 14.75 49.19
CA CYS A 330 -21.74 14.50 48.47
C CYS A 330 -21.93 14.46 46.95
N TYR A 331 -21.48 15.51 46.26
CA TYR A 331 -21.63 15.70 44.81
C TYR A 331 -20.47 15.07 44.03
N ARG A 332 -20.79 14.15 43.10
CA ARG A 332 -19.81 13.38 42.30
C ARG A 332 -20.38 13.06 40.92
N GLY A 333 -20.13 13.91 39.92
CA GLY A 333 -20.56 13.65 38.53
C GLY A 333 -22.04 13.87 38.25
N ASP A 334 -22.75 14.53 39.15
CA ASP A 334 -24.12 15.01 39.00
C ASP A 334 -24.29 16.11 37.94
N TYR A 335 -23.17 16.60 37.39
CA TYR A 335 -23.08 17.39 36.17
C TYR A 335 -22.37 16.57 35.11
N ASP A 336 -23.15 16.15 34.13
CA ASP A 336 -22.72 15.26 33.07
C ASP A 336 -23.45 15.62 31.78
N GLY A 337 -22.78 15.50 30.64
CA GLY A 337 -23.34 16.01 29.39
C GLY A 337 -22.74 15.37 28.16
N MET A 338 -23.37 15.64 27.02
CA MET A 338 -22.86 15.27 25.70
C MET A 338 -23.31 16.27 24.64
N THR A 339 -22.60 16.28 23.53
CA THR A 339 -23.01 16.93 22.28
C THR A 339 -22.76 15.95 21.14
N ALA A 340 -23.39 16.17 19.99
CA ALA A 340 -23.06 15.39 18.79
C ALA A 340 -23.00 16.26 17.53
N ASN A 341 -22.36 15.69 16.52
CA ASN A 341 -22.38 16.13 15.14
C ASN A 341 -22.81 14.94 14.25
N PRO A 342 -22.98 15.12 12.93
CA PRO A 342 -23.52 14.08 12.06
C PRO A 342 -22.74 12.74 12.02
N LYS A 343 -21.51 12.70 12.56
CA LYS A 343 -20.65 11.51 12.55
C LYS A 343 -20.43 10.89 13.93
N THR A 344 -20.31 11.69 14.97
CA THR A 344 -20.00 11.20 16.31
C THR A 344 -20.57 12.12 17.39
N SER A 345 -20.67 11.58 18.60
CA SER A 345 -20.94 12.31 19.83
C SER A 345 -19.66 12.51 20.63
N PHE A 346 -19.64 13.53 21.48
CA PHE A 346 -18.60 13.74 22.49
C PHE A 346 -19.27 13.85 23.86
N SER A 347 -18.99 12.89 24.73
CA SER A 347 -19.51 12.81 26.09
C SER A 347 -18.49 13.32 27.09
N VAL A 348 -18.94 13.97 28.17
CA VAL A 348 -18.10 14.43 29.28
C VAL A 348 -18.67 13.94 30.61
N TRP A 349 -17.78 13.53 31.52
CA TRP A 349 -18.15 13.02 32.84
C TRP A 349 -17.04 13.19 33.89
N TYR A 350 -17.42 13.05 35.16
CA TYR A 350 -16.49 12.97 36.29
C TYR A 350 -15.84 11.58 36.39
N ASP A 351 -14.52 11.53 36.37
CA ASP A 351 -13.74 10.30 36.40
C ASP A 351 -12.94 10.19 37.71
N GLY A 352 -13.32 9.22 38.53
CA GLY A 352 -12.74 9.01 39.86
C GLY A 352 -11.51 8.11 39.90
N ARG A 353 -10.92 7.69 38.76
CA ARG A 353 -9.79 6.74 38.76
C ARG A 353 -8.58 7.22 39.56
N LEU A 354 -8.36 8.53 39.60
CA LEU A 354 -7.21 9.13 40.29
C LEU A 354 -7.52 9.60 41.72
N GLY A 355 -8.72 9.34 42.25
CA GLY A 355 -9.14 9.87 43.55
C GLY A 355 -9.19 11.41 43.60
N THR A 356 -9.33 12.06 42.44
CA THR A 356 -9.39 13.53 42.29
C THR A 356 -10.62 13.91 41.50
N TYR A 357 -10.97 15.21 41.48
CA TYR A 357 -12.10 15.76 40.72
C TYR A 357 -11.78 15.94 39.23
N LYS A 358 -11.31 14.88 38.58
CA LYS A 358 -10.96 14.91 37.16
C LYS A 358 -12.21 14.75 36.30
N ASN A 359 -12.27 15.46 35.19
CA ASN A 359 -13.27 15.27 34.15
C ASN A 359 -12.60 14.66 32.92
N VAL A 360 -13.29 13.74 32.26
CA VAL A 360 -12.82 13.05 31.06
C VAL A 360 -13.90 13.18 30.00
N GLY A 361 -13.48 13.28 28.74
CA GLY A 361 -14.38 13.18 27.61
C GLY A 361 -13.95 12.07 26.66
N ALA A 362 -14.92 11.56 25.89
CA ALA A 362 -14.68 10.55 24.86
C ALA A 362 -15.67 10.70 23.70
N TYR A 363 -15.20 10.31 22.52
CA TYR A 363 -16.03 10.20 21.34
C TYR A 363 -16.86 8.91 21.33
N PHE A 364 -17.98 8.92 20.61
CA PHE A 364 -18.78 7.73 20.32
C PHE A 364 -19.73 7.96 19.12
N PRO A 365 -19.67 7.15 18.03
CA PRO A 365 -18.72 6.07 17.77
C PRO A 365 -17.26 6.53 17.69
N ASP A 366 -16.33 5.63 17.98
CA ASP A 366 -14.90 5.94 18.07
C ASP A 366 -14.00 4.81 17.58
N TYR A 367 -12.74 5.12 17.28
CA TYR A 367 -11.71 4.16 16.89
C TYR A 367 -10.48 4.26 17.79
N ALA A 368 -9.79 3.14 18.02
CA ALA A 368 -8.48 3.15 18.67
C ALA A 368 -7.39 3.48 17.64
N MET A 369 -6.29 4.05 18.09
CA MET A 369 -5.11 4.32 17.26
C MET A 369 -3.84 3.92 18.01
N THR A 370 -2.87 3.31 17.32
CA THR A 370 -1.53 3.05 17.86
C THR A 370 -0.47 3.28 16.78
N VAL A 371 0.79 3.44 17.20
CA VAL A 371 1.95 3.47 16.29
C VAL A 371 2.97 2.44 16.74
N SER A 372 3.67 1.79 15.81
CA SER A 372 4.72 0.83 16.10
C SER A 372 5.83 0.88 15.03
N PRO A 373 7.11 1.00 15.41
CA PRO A 373 7.58 1.29 16.75
C PRO A 373 7.23 2.73 17.20
N THR A 374 7.27 3.00 18.51
CA THR A 374 7.11 4.36 19.07
C THR A 374 8.40 5.18 19.05
N SER A 375 9.53 4.56 18.69
CA SER A 375 10.81 5.23 18.46
C SER A 375 11.63 4.55 17.37
N ALA A 376 12.40 5.31 16.59
CA ALA A 376 13.28 4.78 15.56
C ALA A 376 14.55 5.64 15.39
N ASN A 377 15.63 5.02 14.93
CA ASN A 377 16.86 5.70 14.53
C ASN A 377 16.91 5.81 12.99
N ILE A 378 17.31 6.97 12.46
CA ILE A 378 17.45 7.22 11.03
C ILE A 378 18.80 7.87 10.76
N HIS A 379 19.50 7.42 9.71
CA HIS A 379 20.71 8.10 9.25
C HIS A 379 20.39 9.53 8.81
N ASN A 380 21.28 10.46 9.11
CA ASN A 380 21.05 11.88 8.90
C ASN A 380 20.94 12.29 7.42
N THR A 381 21.43 11.47 6.50
CA THR A 381 21.47 11.80 5.08
C THR A 381 20.66 10.82 4.25
N ASN A 382 19.63 11.33 3.56
CA ASN A 382 18.83 10.63 2.53
C ASN A 382 18.41 9.20 2.88
N ASP A 383 17.87 9.01 4.09
CA ASP A 383 17.49 7.70 4.60
C ASP A 383 16.04 7.66 5.10
N PHE A 384 15.55 6.48 5.48
CA PHE A 384 14.16 6.31 5.89
C PHE A 384 13.93 5.20 6.93
N LYS A 385 12.77 5.27 7.58
CA LYS A 385 12.17 4.19 8.38
C LYS A 385 10.68 4.09 8.11
N LEU A 386 10.15 2.87 8.19
CA LEU A 386 8.72 2.62 8.17
C LEU A 386 8.17 2.48 9.58
N ILE A 387 7.01 3.07 9.81
CA ILE A 387 6.25 3.04 11.05
C ILE A 387 4.82 2.62 10.73
N ASP A 388 4.33 1.64 11.48
CA ASP A 388 2.96 1.16 11.36
C ASP A 388 2.03 2.07 12.16
N VAL A 389 1.00 2.60 11.50
CA VAL A 389 -0.08 3.38 12.12
C VAL A 389 -1.33 2.50 12.08
N ASN A 390 -1.75 2.01 13.25
CA ASN A 390 -2.78 0.99 13.33
C ASN A 390 -4.09 1.56 13.88
N VAL A 391 -5.20 1.09 13.31
CA VAL A 391 -6.54 1.15 13.91
C VAL A 391 -6.88 -0.27 14.37
N PRO A 392 -6.53 -0.66 15.61
CA PRO A 392 -6.63 -2.06 16.05
C PRO A 392 -8.04 -2.49 16.47
N ALA A 393 -8.92 -1.53 16.80
CA ALA A 393 -10.28 -1.81 17.24
C ALA A 393 -11.16 -0.56 17.09
N VAL A 394 -12.47 -0.77 17.06
CA VAL A 394 -13.49 0.30 16.98
C VAL A 394 -14.64 0.06 17.95
N LYS A 395 -15.31 1.14 18.35
CA LYS A 395 -16.59 1.14 19.08
C LYS A 395 -17.67 1.65 18.13
N LEU A 396 -18.20 0.74 17.31
CA LEU A 396 -19.21 1.00 16.28
C LEU A 396 -18.82 2.05 15.21
N TYR A 397 -17.53 2.37 15.09
CA TYR A 397 -17.03 3.31 14.09
C TYR A 397 -16.88 2.63 12.73
N THR A 398 -17.46 3.23 11.69
CA THR A 398 -17.53 2.64 10.35
C THR A 398 -17.03 3.57 9.24
N ASP A 399 -16.83 4.85 9.54
CA ASP A 399 -16.28 5.83 8.60
C ASP A 399 -14.78 5.59 8.37
N ALA A 400 -14.20 6.28 7.38
CA ALA A 400 -12.74 6.26 7.15
C ALA A 400 -11.98 7.06 8.21
N VAL A 401 -10.72 6.69 8.45
CA VAL A 401 -9.77 7.45 9.28
C VAL A 401 -8.70 8.04 8.38
N ASN A 402 -8.58 9.36 8.40
CA ASN A 402 -7.60 10.13 7.64
C ASN A 402 -6.44 10.55 8.54
N PHE A 403 -5.21 10.34 8.08
CA PHE A 403 -3.98 10.64 8.80
C PHE A 403 -3.28 11.87 8.26
N THR A 404 -2.73 12.65 9.19
CA THR A 404 -1.79 13.74 8.92
C THR A 404 -0.58 13.62 9.84
N THR A 405 0.53 14.25 9.47
CA THR A 405 1.79 14.19 10.21
C THR A 405 2.33 15.59 10.44
N ALA A 406 3.05 15.76 11.55
CA ALA A 406 3.83 16.96 11.83
C ALA A 406 5.16 16.56 12.47
N VAL A 407 6.24 17.25 12.12
CA VAL A 407 7.58 17.03 12.69
C VAL A 407 7.96 18.22 13.56
N THR A 408 8.50 17.97 14.75
CA THR A 408 8.95 19.02 15.67
C THR A 408 10.19 18.56 16.46
N PRO A 409 11.22 19.41 16.64
CA PRO A 409 11.38 20.74 16.03
C PRO A 409 11.62 20.66 14.52
N VAL A 410 11.57 21.81 13.83
CA VAL A 410 12.03 21.89 12.43
C VAL A 410 13.56 21.73 12.43
N PRO A 411 14.14 20.84 11.60
CA PRO A 411 15.59 20.69 11.49
C PRO A 411 16.29 21.99 11.10
N GLY A 412 17.48 22.23 11.64
CA GLY A 412 18.30 23.41 11.29
C GLY A 412 18.93 23.33 9.89
N ALA A 413 19.14 22.11 9.39
CA ALA A 413 19.57 21.78 8.04
C ALA A 413 18.86 20.49 7.57
N GLY A 414 18.73 20.30 6.25
CA GLY A 414 17.95 19.21 5.67
C GLY A 414 16.46 19.29 6.00
N SER A 415 15.71 18.23 5.72
CA SER A 415 14.32 18.11 6.16
C SER A 415 13.96 16.68 6.56
N ILE A 416 12.97 16.55 7.44
CA ILE A 416 12.36 15.27 7.77
C ILE A 416 10.93 15.28 7.23
N VAL A 417 10.61 14.29 6.41
CA VAL A 417 9.27 14.11 5.83
C VAL A 417 8.67 12.83 6.36
N ALA A 418 7.47 12.92 6.94
CA ALA A 418 6.66 11.77 7.34
C ALA A 418 5.44 11.68 6.41
N ASP A 419 5.44 10.74 5.47
CA ASP A 419 4.40 10.56 4.47
C ASP A 419 3.74 9.18 4.54
N PHE A 420 2.59 9.01 3.89
CA PHE A 420 1.91 7.72 3.75
C PHE A 420 1.92 7.31 2.28
N PRO A 421 2.92 6.53 1.85
CA PRO A 421 3.15 6.31 0.44
C PRO A 421 2.01 5.56 -0.26
N SER A 422 1.29 4.68 0.46
CA SER A 422 0.11 3.96 -0.05
C SER A 422 -1.23 4.70 0.19
N GLY A 423 -1.18 6.01 0.47
CA GLY A 423 -2.33 6.80 0.86
C GLY A 423 -2.49 6.93 2.38
N ASN A 424 -3.01 8.08 2.80
CA ASN A 424 -3.11 8.48 4.21
C ASN A 424 -4.48 8.19 4.82
N SER A 425 -5.28 7.29 4.25
CA SER A 425 -6.62 6.97 4.74
C SER A 425 -6.83 5.47 4.89
N LEU A 426 -7.52 5.05 5.95
CA LEU A 426 -7.98 3.67 6.13
C LEU A 426 -9.50 3.67 6.21
N SER A 427 -10.16 2.91 5.33
CA SER A 427 -11.62 2.70 5.36
C SER A 427 -11.96 1.40 6.09
N SER A 428 -13.15 1.31 6.68
CA SER A 428 -13.73 0.08 7.26
C SER A 428 -13.72 -1.13 6.29
N PRO A 429 -13.74 -2.41 6.76
CA PRO A 429 -13.74 -2.87 8.16
C PRO A 429 -12.38 -2.73 8.83
N TYR A 430 -12.38 -2.62 10.16
CA TYR A 430 -11.18 -2.61 11.02
C TYR A 430 -11.04 -3.96 11.75
N PRO A 431 -9.83 -4.42 12.12
CA PRO A 431 -8.56 -3.68 12.21
C PRO A 431 -7.84 -3.48 10.87
N LYS A 432 -7.10 -2.37 10.76
CA LYS A 432 -6.24 -2.06 9.60
C LYS A 432 -4.98 -1.29 10.01
N THR A 433 -3.95 -1.39 9.16
CA THR A 433 -2.65 -0.73 9.34
C THR A 433 -2.29 0.09 8.11
N ALA A 434 -1.91 1.34 8.31
CA ALA A 434 -1.27 2.18 7.30
C ALA A 434 0.24 2.20 7.55
N LYS A 435 1.03 2.10 6.47
CA LYS A 435 2.49 2.23 6.54
C LYS A 435 2.87 3.70 6.36
N MET A 436 3.29 4.35 7.45
CA MET A 436 3.90 5.68 7.41
C MET A 436 5.40 5.53 7.14
N ARG A 437 5.95 6.36 6.27
CA ARG A 437 7.37 6.42 5.97
C ARG A 437 7.93 7.74 6.50
N VAL A 438 8.95 7.66 7.34
CA VAL A 438 9.68 8.82 7.86
C VAL A 438 11.04 8.87 7.18
N ARG A 439 11.41 10.00 6.57
CA ARG A 439 12.62 10.14 5.75
C ARG A 439 13.41 11.39 6.05
N THR A 440 14.72 11.30 6.02
CA THR A 440 15.64 12.44 5.94
C THR A 440 15.85 12.80 4.47
N ILE A 441 15.82 14.09 4.13
CA ILE A 441 16.10 14.62 2.80
C ILE A 441 17.23 15.64 2.92
N GLY A 442 18.30 15.42 2.13
CA GLY A 442 19.59 16.08 2.36
C GLY A 442 20.23 15.58 3.65
N THR A 443 21.24 16.31 4.13
CA THR A 443 21.87 16.05 5.44
C THR A 443 21.14 16.82 6.53
N VAL A 444 20.39 16.09 7.35
CA VAL A 444 19.59 16.60 8.45
C VAL A 444 20.46 16.85 9.68
N THR A 445 20.21 17.92 10.42
CA THR A 445 20.90 18.17 11.70
C THR A 445 20.66 17.01 12.68
N ASN A 446 21.72 16.45 13.26
CA ASN A 446 21.60 15.38 14.24
C ASN A 446 20.81 15.85 15.47
N GLY A 447 19.93 15.00 16.00
CA GLY A 447 19.05 15.35 17.11
C GLY A 447 17.87 14.41 17.26
N VAL A 448 17.02 14.66 18.26
CA VAL A 448 15.78 13.91 18.48
C VAL A 448 14.60 14.76 18.01
N TYR A 449 13.79 14.17 17.15
CA TYR A 449 12.62 14.80 16.54
C TYR A 449 11.38 14.00 16.89
N THR A 450 10.26 14.67 17.10
CA THR A 450 8.96 14.03 17.31
C THR A 450 8.15 14.11 16.03
N VAL A 451 7.74 12.95 15.51
CA VAL A 451 6.70 12.87 14.48
C VAL A 451 5.36 12.67 15.18
N THR A 452 4.49 13.66 15.15
CA THR A 452 3.10 13.54 15.60
C THR A 452 2.24 13.06 14.43
N VAL A 453 1.56 11.93 14.60
CA VAL A 453 0.56 11.41 13.67
C VAL A 453 -0.82 11.71 14.24
N THR A 454 -1.64 12.43 13.48
CA THR A 454 -3.04 12.74 13.85
C THR A 454 -3.97 11.94 12.94
N GLY A 455 -4.73 11.01 13.52
CA GLY A 455 -5.86 10.37 12.85
C GLY A 455 -7.14 11.16 13.12
N SER A 456 -7.96 11.35 12.09
CA SER A 456 -9.25 12.04 12.19
C SER A 456 -10.34 11.38 11.34
N GLY A 457 -11.60 11.42 11.78
CA GLY A 457 -12.74 11.06 10.94
C GLY A 457 -13.05 12.09 9.84
N PRO A 458 -14.01 11.82 8.94
CA PRO A 458 -14.23 12.61 7.72
C PRO A 458 -14.59 14.08 7.94
N ASN A 459 -15.23 14.42 9.06
CA ASN A 459 -15.56 15.79 9.43
C ASN A 459 -14.59 16.40 10.46
N GLY A 460 -13.39 15.82 10.59
CA GLY A 460 -12.41 16.20 11.59
C GLY A 460 -12.67 15.65 12.98
N THR A 461 -13.65 14.75 13.18
CA THR A 461 -13.89 14.01 14.42
C THR A 461 -14.33 12.57 14.13
N PRO A 462 -14.07 11.59 15.01
CA PRO A 462 -13.25 11.67 16.22
C PRO A 462 -11.77 11.91 15.88
N VAL A 463 -10.96 12.35 16.84
CA VAL A 463 -9.53 12.69 16.65
C VAL A 463 -8.66 11.98 17.67
N HIS A 464 -7.56 11.39 17.18
CA HIS A 464 -6.54 10.76 18.02
C HIS A 464 -5.15 11.19 17.56
N LYS A 465 -4.25 11.45 18.51
CA LYS A 465 -2.83 11.74 18.23
C LYS A 465 -1.92 10.67 18.79
N ARG A 466 -0.88 10.31 18.05
CA ARG A 466 0.23 9.46 18.50
C ARG A 466 1.55 10.10 18.11
N THR A 467 2.60 9.77 18.85
CA THR A 467 3.94 10.33 18.62
C THR A 467 4.95 9.22 18.40
N VAL A 468 5.87 9.46 17.48
CA VAL A 468 7.04 8.62 17.22
C VAL A 468 8.28 9.47 17.48
N SER A 469 9.19 8.99 18.32
CA SER A 469 10.48 9.63 18.57
C SER A 469 11.50 9.19 17.52
N ILE A 470 12.03 10.13 16.76
CA ILE A 470 12.99 9.88 15.67
C ILE A 470 14.34 10.45 16.08
N THR A 471 15.29 9.57 16.38
CA THR A 471 16.68 9.96 16.61
C THR A 471 17.40 9.99 15.27
N VAL A 472 17.78 11.19 14.83
CA VAL A 472 18.58 11.40 13.63
C VAL A 472 20.05 11.51 14.02
N GLY A 473 20.88 10.67 13.40
CA GLY A 473 22.32 10.63 13.65
C GLY A 473 23.07 9.87 12.58
N ASN A 474 24.28 9.40 12.90
CA ASN A 474 25.12 8.65 11.96
C ASN A 474 24.91 7.13 12.09
N THR A 475 23.73 6.70 12.53
CA THR A 475 23.41 5.28 12.69
C THR A 475 23.29 4.63 11.32
N LEU A 476 23.98 3.51 11.13
CA LEU A 476 23.95 2.71 9.91
C LEU A 476 23.25 1.39 10.18
N ALA A 477 22.50 0.91 9.19
CA ALA A 477 21.91 -0.41 9.17
C ALA A 477 22.95 -1.46 8.74
N ALA A 478 22.59 -2.74 8.89
CA ALA A 478 23.30 -3.81 8.21
C ALA A 478 23.16 -3.64 6.70
N ALA A 479 24.16 -4.10 5.94
CA ALA A 479 24.04 -4.20 4.50
C ALA A 479 22.93 -5.22 4.17
N PRO A 480 22.10 -4.98 3.15
CA PRO A 480 20.88 -5.75 2.99
C PRO A 480 21.17 -7.19 2.56
N CYS A 481 20.42 -8.14 3.10
CA CYS A 481 20.47 -9.55 2.71
C CYS A 481 19.12 -10.22 2.98
N GLU A 482 18.24 -10.17 2.00
CA GLU A 482 16.82 -10.45 2.14
C GLU A 482 16.32 -11.54 1.20
N ASP A 483 15.59 -12.50 1.78
CA ASP A 483 14.88 -13.61 1.14
C ASP A 483 13.34 -13.42 1.15
N PHE A 484 12.88 -12.24 1.59
CA PHE A 484 11.48 -11.83 1.64
C PHE A 484 10.55 -12.79 2.41
N THR A 485 10.99 -13.29 3.56
CA THR A 485 10.29 -14.35 4.31
C THR A 485 8.87 -14.04 4.79
N GLU A 486 8.54 -12.83 5.32
CA GLU A 486 7.12 -12.44 5.60
C GLU A 486 6.88 -10.91 5.64
N LEU A 487 7.81 -10.10 6.14
CA LEU A 487 7.65 -8.64 6.22
C LEU A 487 7.92 -7.98 4.86
N PHE A 488 7.04 -7.09 4.38
CA PHE A 488 7.29 -6.33 3.15
C PHE A 488 6.96 -4.83 3.26
N PRO A 489 7.92 -3.95 2.92
CA PRO A 489 9.30 -4.29 2.57
C PRO A 489 10.04 -4.80 3.82
N PRO A 490 11.13 -5.56 3.66
CA PRO A 490 11.97 -5.96 4.78
C PRO A 490 12.58 -4.78 5.55
N THR A 491 13.17 -5.05 6.72
CA THR A 491 13.56 -3.96 7.65
C THR A 491 14.76 -3.12 7.22
N ASP A 492 15.53 -3.60 6.25
CA ASP A 492 16.74 -3.01 5.66
C ASP A 492 16.49 -2.42 4.26
N LEU A 493 15.30 -2.66 3.69
CA LEU A 493 14.84 -2.17 2.41
C LEU A 493 13.58 -1.30 2.57
N GLY A 494 13.27 -0.53 1.54
CA GLY A 494 12.04 0.22 1.45
C GLY A 494 11.85 0.78 0.07
N PHE A 495 10.88 1.68 -0.06
CA PHE A 495 10.46 2.15 -1.38
C PHE A 495 10.81 3.61 -1.60
N ASP A 496 11.21 3.90 -2.83
CA ASP A 496 11.23 5.24 -3.41
C ASP A 496 10.25 5.29 -4.59
N PHE A 497 9.18 6.07 -4.45
CA PHE A 497 8.12 6.19 -5.45
C PHE A 497 7.28 7.45 -5.23
N THR A 498 6.51 7.78 -6.27
CA THR A 498 5.44 8.79 -6.27
C THR A 498 4.16 8.14 -6.80
N GLY A 499 3.00 8.61 -6.34
CA GLY A 499 1.69 8.02 -6.70
C GLY A 499 1.43 6.68 -6.01
N ASP A 500 0.74 5.77 -6.70
CA ASP A 500 0.41 4.44 -6.19
C ASP A 500 1.65 3.55 -6.09
N ASN A 501 1.75 2.71 -5.06
CA ASN A 501 2.85 1.74 -4.95
C ASN A 501 2.57 0.50 -5.81
N TYR A 502 3.52 0.13 -6.69
CA TYR A 502 3.44 -1.09 -7.49
C TYR A 502 4.40 -2.19 -7.01
N TRP A 503 5.16 -1.96 -5.94
CA TRP A 503 5.93 -3.00 -5.26
C TRP A 503 5.07 -3.77 -4.26
N SER A 504 5.09 -5.10 -4.34
CA SER A 504 4.41 -5.99 -3.41
C SER A 504 5.24 -7.24 -3.10
N ARG A 505 4.98 -7.89 -1.97
CA ARG A 505 5.45 -9.25 -1.73
C ARG A 505 4.60 -10.24 -2.51
N ASN A 506 5.24 -11.26 -3.06
CA ASN A 506 4.58 -12.40 -3.69
C ASN A 506 5.09 -13.71 -3.07
N SER A 507 4.33 -14.80 -3.18
CA SER A 507 4.67 -16.09 -2.58
C SER A 507 5.62 -16.94 -3.44
N GLN A 508 5.78 -16.60 -4.72
CA GLN A 508 6.79 -17.21 -5.57
C GLN A 508 8.18 -16.86 -5.03
N SER A 509 9.09 -17.82 -5.04
CA SER A 509 10.47 -17.64 -4.60
C SER A 509 11.41 -18.29 -5.61
N ALA A 510 12.61 -17.75 -5.75
CA ALA A 510 13.60 -18.20 -6.71
C ALA A 510 13.92 -19.68 -6.49
N TYR A 511 13.86 -20.46 -7.58
CA TYR A 511 14.14 -21.90 -7.59
C TYR A 511 13.25 -22.74 -6.65
N GLY A 512 12.13 -22.19 -6.19
CA GLY A 512 11.25 -22.85 -5.21
C GLY A 512 11.86 -22.97 -3.81
N SER A 513 12.90 -22.20 -3.52
CA SER A 513 13.62 -22.22 -2.24
C SER A 513 13.40 -20.91 -1.49
N GLY A 514 12.46 -20.90 -0.55
CA GLY A 514 12.07 -19.71 0.22
C GLY A 514 10.56 -19.62 0.35
N THR A 515 10.06 -18.50 0.88
CA THR A 515 8.61 -18.29 1.09
C THR A 515 8.05 -17.10 0.33
N GLY A 516 8.88 -16.30 -0.36
CA GLY A 516 8.41 -15.19 -1.17
C GLY A 516 9.48 -14.44 -1.93
N SER A 517 9.06 -13.39 -2.62
CA SER A 517 9.91 -12.49 -3.42
C SER A 517 9.29 -11.10 -3.50
N ALA A 518 10.07 -10.12 -3.96
CA ALA A 518 9.58 -8.80 -4.32
C ALA A 518 9.07 -8.79 -5.77
N ARG A 519 7.88 -8.25 -5.98
CA ARG A 519 7.28 -8.06 -7.31
C ARG A 519 7.04 -6.58 -7.57
N PHE A 520 7.47 -6.10 -8.72
CA PHE A 520 7.00 -4.84 -9.30
C PHE A 520 5.94 -5.14 -10.37
N ASN A 521 4.72 -4.62 -10.16
CA ASN A 521 3.55 -4.85 -11.02
C ASN A 521 3.55 -3.93 -12.26
N SER A 522 4.44 -4.18 -13.23
CA SER A 522 4.46 -3.44 -14.49
C SER A 522 3.21 -3.71 -15.35
N TRP A 523 2.47 -4.79 -15.07
CA TRP A 523 1.22 -5.09 -15.76
C TRP A 523 0.15 -4.00 -15.55
N SER A 524 0.13 -3.38 -14.37
CA SER A 524 -0.84 -2.33 -14.02
C SER A 524 -0.22 -0.94 -13.90
N ALA A 525 1.11 -0.85 -13.75
CA ALA A 525 1.81 0.42 -13.62
C ALA A 525 1.85 1.16 -14.98
N PRO A 526 1.34 2.40 -15.08
CA PRO A 526 1.37 3.17 -16.32
C PRO A 526 2.78 3.31 -16.91
N VAL A 527 2.86 3.48 -18.23
CA VAL A 527 4.15 3.72 -18.93
C VAL A 527 4.90 4.88 -18.28
N GLY A 528 6.19 4.68 -18.00
CA GLY A 528 7.05 5.68 -17.37
C GLY A 528 6.98 5.70 -15.85
N THR A 529 6.12 4.89 -15.22
CA THR A 529 6.14 4.70 -13.76
C THR A 529 7.51 4.21 -13.33
N ASN A 530 8.14 4.95 -12.43
CA ASN A 530 9.50 4.72 -11.98
C ASN A 530 9.54 4.62 -10.45
N GLN A 531 9.83 3.42 -9.94
CA GLN A 531 9.82 3.12 -8.51
C GLN A 531 10.98 2.21 -8.15
N ALA A 532 11.47 2.30 -6.94
CA ALA A 532 12.63 1.52 -6.54
C ALA A 532 12.49 0.86 -5.18
N LEU A 533 13.08 -0.33 -5.07
CA LEU A 533 13.54 -0.87 -3.79
C LEU A 533 14.88 -0.20 -3.46
N VAL A 534 14.97 0.41 -2.28
CA VAL A 534 16.14 1.16 -1.82
C VAL A 534 16.56 0.61 -0.47
N SER A 535 17.86 0.38 -0.28
CA SER A 535 18.38 0.01 1.03
C SER A 535 18.38 1.20 1.99
N MET A 536 18.38 0.91 3.28
CA MET A 536 18.85 1.87 4.28
C MET A 536 20.35 2.15 4.09
N SER A 537 20.84 3.20 4.74
CA SER A 537 22.27 3.50 4.74
C SER A 537 23.02 2.46 5.55
N PHE A 538 24.07 1.86 4.97
CA PHE A 538 24.89 0.85 5.63
C PHE A 538 26.38 1.21 5.59
N THR A 539 27.21 0.47 6.33
CA THR A 539 28.66 0.66 6.37
C THR A 539 29.26 0.55 4.97
N ALA A 540 30.05 1.56 4.58
CA ALA A 540 30.68 1.60 3.27
C ALA A 540 31.48 0.31 2.98
N VAL A 541 31.22 -0.30 1.83
CA VAL A 541 31.80 -1.61 1.48
C VAL A 541 33.25 -1.50 1.03
N GLY A 542 34.04 -2.53 1.33
CA GLY A 542 35.41 -2.71 0.85
C GLY A 542 35.48 -3.41 -0.51
N ALA A 543 36.71 -3.74 -0.94
CA ALA A 543 36.95 -4.52 -2.15
C ALA A 543 36.26 -5.90 -2.10
N ASN A 544 36.00 -6.50 -3.26
CA ASN A 544 35.36 -7.82 -3.40
C ASN A 544 33.96 -7.93 -2.76
N THR A 545 33.25 -6.82 -2.65
CA THR A 545 31.85 -6.81 -2.21
C THR A 545 30.93 -6.71 -3.41
N TYR A 546 29.87 -7.51 -3.44
CA TYR A 546 28.96 -7.64 -4.57
C TYR A 546 27.52 -7.46 -4.12
N LEU A 547 26.69 -6.92 -5.01
CA LEU A 547 25.24 -7.05 -4.95
C LEU A 547 24.84 -8.28 -5.76
N THR A 548 24.19 -9.24 -5.11
CA THR A 548 23.59 -10.41 -5.75
C THR A 548 22.08 -10.39 -5.60
N PHE A 549 21.36 -10.91 -6.57
CA PHE A 549 19.93 -11.18 -6.48
C PHE A 549 19.51 -12.17 -7.57
N ASP A 550 18.36 -12.80 -7.41
CA ASP A 550 17.70 -13.55 -8.47
C ASP A 550 16.59 -12.70 -9.09
N ASN A 551 16.41 -12.80 -10.41
CA ASN A 551 15.32 -12.12 -11.10
C ASN A 551 14.49 -13.11 -11.93
N ALA A 552 13.23 -12.78 -12.16
CA ALA A 552 12.39 -13.46 -13.15
C ALA A 552 11.56 -12.45 -13.95
N TYR A 553 11.47 -12.67 -15.25
CA TYR A 553 10.68 -11.84 -16.16
C TYR A 553 10.31 -12.59 -17.45
N ARG A 554 9.07 -12.40 -17.88
CA ARG A 554 8.57 -12.79 -19.19
C ARG A 554 7.94 -11.57 -19.87
N PRO A 555 8.30 -11.23 -21.12
CA PRO A 555 7.68 -10.12 -21.82
C PRO A 555 6.18 -10.36 -22.05
N TRP A 556 5.39 -9.28 -22.04
CA TRP A 556 3.99 -9.33 -22.47
C TRP A 556 3.90 -9.57 -23.98
N SER A 557 2.85 -10.27 -24.45
CA SER A 557 2.66 -10.57 -25.88
C SER A 557 2.58 -9.34 -26.80
N GLY A 558 2.28 -8.14 -26.27
CA GLY A 558 2.29 -6.91 -27.05
C GLY A 558 3.66 -6.25 -27.20
N GLY A 559 4.71 -6.79 -26.57
CA GLY A 559 6.11 -6.39 -26.83
C GLY A 559 6.59 -5.12 -26.11
N ASN A 560 5.83 -4.58 -25.16
CA ASN A 560 6.27 -3.48 -24.30
C ASN A 560 7.52 -3.84 -23.49
N ILE A 561 8.41 -2.87 -23.28
CA ILE A 561 9.70 -3.05 -22.62
C ILE A 561 9.63 -2.50 -21.19
N ASP A 562 9.73 -3.39 -20.21
CA ASP A 562 9.98 -3.01 -18.83
C ASP A 562 11.48 -3.07 -18.54
N SER A 563 11.94 -2.34 -17.52
CA SER A 563 13.37 -2.33 -17.17
C SER A 563 13.59 -2.31 -15.66
N LEU A 564 14.72 -2.89 -15.24
CA LEU A 564 15.24 -2.84 -13.89
C LEU A 564 16.67 -2.28 -13.92
N LEU A 565 16.88 -1.12 -13.31
CA LEU A 565 18.20 -0.53 -13.15
C LEU A 565 18.80 -0.99 -11.82
N VAL A 566 20.05 -1.44 -11.86
CA VAL A 566 20.83 -1.82 -10.69
C VAL A 566 21.77 -0.67 -10.38
N GLU A 567 21.65 -0.07 -9.20
CA GLU A 567 22.31 1.18 -8.87
C GLU A 567 22.98 1.14 -7.49
N SER A 568 24.08 1.86 -7.35
CA SER A 568 24.81 2.02 -6.09
C SER A 568 25.09 3.49 -5.78
N SER A 569 25.38 3.78 -4.53
CA SER A 569 25.74 5.11 -4.05
C SER A 569 26.88 5.01 -3.05
N SER A 570 27.81 5.95 -3.09
CA SER A 570 28.84 6.18 -2.08
C SER A 570 28.59 7.42 -1.21
N ASN A 571 27.49 8.15 -1.44
CA ASN A 571 27.13 9.38 -0.73
C ASN A 571 25.74 9.31 -0.09
N PHE A 572 25.41 8.14 0.48
CA PHE A 572 24.18 7.88 1.22
C PHE A 572 22.88 8.13 0.43
N GLY A 573 22.94 8.04 -0.91
CA GLY A 573 21.80 8.20 -1.79
C GLY A 573 21.57 9.63 -2.27
N ALA A 574 22.51 10.55 -2.04
CA ALA A 574 22.46 11.87 -2.65
C ALA A 574 22.57 11.81 -4.19
N SER A 575 23.32 10.84 -4.71
CA SER A 575 23.32 10.48 -6.13
C SER A 575 23.54 8.98 -6.29
N TYR A 576 23.06 8.42 -7.40
CA TYR A 576 23.24 7.01 -7.72
C TYR A 576 23.99 6.84 -9.04
N THR A 577 24.88 5.87 -9.07
CA THR A 577 25.55 5.38 -10.28
C THR A 577 24.85 4.10 -10.74
N THR A 578 24.45 4.05 -12.01
CA THR A 578 23.92 2.82 -12.60
C THR A 578 25.05 1.84 -12.88
N LEU A 579 25.00 0.67 -12.24
CA LEU A 579 25.92 -0.44 -12.49
C LEU A 579 25.50 -1.24 -13.71
N GLU A 580 24.18 -1.45 -13.88
CA GLU A 580 23.63 -2.20 -15.00
C GLU A 580 22.19 -1.76 -15.30
N LYS A 581 21.79 -1.83 -16.57
CA LYS A 581 20.39 -1.70 -16.99
C LYS A 581 19.91 -3.04 -17.54
N LEU A 582 18.95 -3.65 -16.86
CA LEU A 582 18.26 -4.84 -17.35
C LEU A 582 16.99 -4.40 -18.07
N TRP A 583 16.80 -4.81 -19.33
CA TRP A 583 15.55 -4.57 -20.07
C TRP A 583 14.94 -5.88 -20.54
N GLY A 584 13.61 -5.88 -20.61
CA GLY A 584 12.83 -6.97 -21.20
C GLY A 584 12.58 -6.78 -22.70
N GLY A 585 11.91 -7.73 -23.34
CA GLY A 585 11.42 -7.56 -24.71
C GLY A 585 11.15 -8.87 -25.44
N LEU A 586 10.48 -8.81 -26.59
CA LEU A 586 10.23 -9.97 -27.46
C LEU A 586 11.22 -10.03 -28.62
N GLY A 587 11.50 -11.24 -29.11
CA GLY A 587 12.28 -11.44 -30.34
C GLY A 587 13.64 -10.73 -30.29
N ALA A 588 13.93 -9.91 -31.30
CA ALA A 588 15.19 -9.16 -31.40
C ALA A 588 15.38 -8.11 -30.28
N GLN A 589 14.31 -7.73 -29.58
CA GLN A 589 14.35 -6.80 -28.46
C GLN A 589 14.56 -7.50 -27.11
N ALA A 590 14.61 -8.83 -27.07
CA ALA A 590 14.83 -9.58 -25.83
C ALA A 590 16.15 -9.16 -25.17
N GLY A 591 16.05 -8.70 -23.92
CA GLY A 591 17.18 -8.18 -23.17
C GLY A 591 17.57 -9.04 -21.97
N PRO A 592 18.58 -8.61 -21.20
CA PRO A 592 19.16 -9.38 -20.10
C PRO A 592 18.25 -9.51 -18.87
N LEU A 593 17.07 -8.87 -18.86
CA LEU A 593 16.04 -9.09 -17.85
C LEU A 593 15.27 -10.41 -18.09
N ASN A 594 15.08 -10.81 -19.35
CA ASN A 594 14.30 -11.98 -19.73
C ASN A 594 14.85 -13.26 -19.10
N THR A 595 13.95 -14.01 -18.45
CA THR A 595 14.16 -15.41 -18.06
C THR A 595 13.21 -16.35 -18.79
N VAL A 596 12.23 -15.81 -19.50
CA VAL A 596 11.40 -16.51 -20.47
C VAL A 596 11.34 -15.64 -21.73
N PHE A 597 11.61 -16.23 -22.90
CA PHE A 597 11.79 -15.49 -24.15
C PHE A 597 10.54 -15.42 -25.04
N THR A 598 9.42 -15.96 -24.56
CA THR A 598 8.13 -15.97 -25.27
C THR A 598 7.14 -14.99 -24.64
N GLY A 599 6.29 -14.37 -25.46
CA GLY A 599 5.23 -13.47 -24.98
C GLY A 599 4.12 -14.24 -24.27
N GLY A 600 3.52 -13.64 -23.24
CA GLY A 600 2.41 -14.27 -22.51
C GLY A 600 1.47 -13.30 -21.80
N SER A 601 0.56 -13.90 -21.01
CA SER A 601 -0.29 -13.20 -20.03
C SER A 601 0.53 -12.68 -18.84
N GLN A 602 -0.16 -12.10 -17.84
CA GLN A 602 0.49 -11.65 -16.61
C GLN A 602 1.35 -12.76 -16.01
N PHE A 603 2.60 -12.41 -15.73
CA PHE A 603 3.64 -13.36 -15.40
C PHE A 603 3.60 -13.75 -13.92
N ALA A 604 3.61 -15.05 -13.68
CA ALA A 604 3.87 -15.65 -12.39
C ALA A 604 4.99 -16.69 -12.59
N PRO A 605 6.20 -16.46 -12.03
CA PRO A 605 7.35 -17.29 -12.34
C PRO A 605 7.21 -18.69 -11.75
N LEU A 606 7.54 -19.70 -12.55
CA LEU A 606 7.78 -21.07 -12.09
C LEU A 606 9.19 -21.18 -11.48
N ASN A 607 9.42 -22.25 -10.70
CA ASN A 607 10.71 -22.46 -10.01
C ASN A 607 11.93 -22.43 -10.97
N HIS A 608 11.77 -22.85 -12.22
CA HIS A 608 12.86 -22.89 -13.22
C HIS A 608 12.92 -21.63 -14.13
N GLN A 609 12.20 -20.56 -13.80
CA GLN A 609 12.15 -19.33 -14.60
C GLN A 609 12.87 -18.15 -13.93
N TRP A 610 13.85 -18.45 -13.07
CA TRP A 610 14.64 -17.46 -12.34
C TRP A 610 16.09 -17.46 -12.81
N ARG A 611 16.79 -16.34 -12.61
CA ARG A 611 18.19 -16.18 -12.99
C ARG A 611 18.95 -15.36 -11.96
N SER A 612 20.08 -15.88 -11.51
CA SER A 612 21.00 -15.16 -10.61
C SER A 612 21.73 -14.02 -11.33
N LYS A 613 21.90 -12.92 -10.61
CA LYS A 613 22.63 -11.73 -11.00
C LYS A 613 23.67 -11.41 -9.93
N ILE A 614 24.81 -10.89 -10.37
CA ILE A 614 25.92 -10.47 -9.52
C ILE A 614 26.57 -9.23 -10.11
N TYR A 615 26.81 -8.24 -9.27
CA TYR A 615 27.43 -6.97 -9.65
C TYR A 615 28.46 -6.56 -8.61
N LEU A 616 29.70 -6.30 -9.04
CA LEU A 616 30.73 -5.76 -8.16
C LEU A 616 30.32 -4.36 -7.72
N LEU A 617 30.31 -4.12 -6.41
CA LEU A 617 30.04 -2.80 -5.87
C LEU A 617 31.34 -1.98 -5.87
N PRO A 618 31.31 -0.72 -6.36
CA PRO A 618 32.41 0.21 -6.16
C PRO A 618 32.76 0.34 -4.67
N VAL A 619 34.06 0.36 -4.35
CA VAL A 619 34.55 0.59 -2.99
C VAL A 619 33.98 1.92 -2.48
N GLY A 620 33.49 1.91 -1.23
CA GLY A 620 32.82 3.06 -0.64
C GLY A 620 31.30 3.08 -0.84
N THR A 621 30.71 2.11 -1.55
CA THR A 621 29.25 1.97 -1.66
C THR A 621 28.62 1.82 -0.27
N ASN A 622 27.65 2.67 0.07
CA ASN A 622 26.93 2.70 1.35
C ASN A 622 25.41 2.66 1.20
N LYS A 623 24.92 2.53 -0.06
CA LYS A 623 23.50 2.37 -0.38
C LYS A 623 23.35 1.69 -1.74
N ILE A 624 22.33 0.85 -1.90
CA ILE A 624 21.95 0.23 -3.18
C ILE A 624 20.50 0.52 -3.52
N ARG A 625 20.18 0.46 -4.81
CA ARG A 625 18.84 0.69 -5.33
C ARG A 625 18.56 -0.20 -6.55
N LEU A 626 17.41 -0.87 -6.53
CA LEU A 626 16.86 -1.62 -7.66
C LEU A 626 15.63 -0.86 -8.17
N ARG A 627 15.78 -0.18 -9.31
CA ARG A 627 14.80 0.77 -9.83
C ARG A 627 14.07 0.21 -11.04
N ALA A 628 12.78 -0.08 -10.87
CA ALA A 628 11.93 -0.58 -11.92
C ALA A 628 11.30 0.57 -12.71
N VAL A 629 11.23 0.41 -14.04
CA VAL A 629 10.59 1.34 -14.97
C VAL A 629 9.58 0.55 -15.79
N SER A 630 8.30 0.91 -15.65
CA SER A 630 7.21 0.26 -16.37
C SER A 630 7.15 0.73 -17.82
N GLY A 631 7.13 -0.22 -18.74
CA GLY A 631 6.71 -0.02 -20.13
C GLY A 631 5.22 -0.32 -20.34
N PHE A 632 4.46 -0.57 -19.27
CA PHE A 632 3.14 -1.21 -19.30
C PHE A 632 3.21 -2.61 -19.94
N GLY A 633 4.24 -3.38 -19.57
CA GLY A 633 4.45 -4.74 -20.03
C GLY A 633 4.05 -5.77 -18.98
N ASN A 634 5.02 -6.45 -18.38
CA ASN A 634 4.80 -7.55 -17.45
C ASN A 634 5.58 -7.42 -16.15
N ASP A 635 5.18 -8.20 -15.15
CA ASP A 635 5.68 -8.09 -13.79
C ASP A 635 7.17 -8.47 -13.70
N ILE A 636 7.93 -7.69 -12.93
CA ILE A 636 9.34 -7.94 -12.64
C ILE A 636 9.43 -8.53 -11.23
N PHE A 637 10.06 -9.69 -11.11
CA PHE A 637 10.30 -10.33 -9.82
C PHE A 637 11.78 -10.28 -9.45
N VAL A 638 12.05 -10.05 -8.17
CA VAL A 638 13.39 -10.04 -7.57
C VAL A 638 13.36 -10.81 -6.25
N ASP A 639 14.34 -11.67 -6.03
CA ASP A 639 14.50 -12.46 -4.80
C ASP A 639 15.98 -12.50 -4.37
N ASN A 640 16.26 -12.97 -3.15
CA ASN A 640 17.61 -13.18 -2.61
C ASN A 640 18.55 -11.96 -2.75
N VAL A 641 18.04 -10.76 -2.46
CA VAL A 641 18.80 -9.51 -2.61
C VAL A 641 19.82 -9.41 -1.50
N CYS A 642 21.12 -9.52 -1.81
CA CYS A 642 22.17 -9.53 -0.81
C CYS A 642 23.40 -8.73 -1.22
N VAL A 643 23.89 -7.89 -0.30
CA VAL A 643 25.19 -7.23 -0.36
C VAL A 643 26.17 -8.07 0.45
N GLN A 644 27.10 -8.72 -0.23
CA GLN A 644 27.98 -9.72 0.39
C GLN A 644 29.40 -9.68 -0.16
N ILE A 645 30.35 -10.03 0.69
CA ILE A 645 31.75 -10.23 0.29
C ILE A 645 31.85 -11.60 -0.35
N LEU A 646 32.34 -11.65 -1.59
CA LEU A 646 32.59 -12.90 -2.31
C LEU A 646 34.04 -12.96 -2.75
N PRO A 647 34.65 -14.15 -2.84
CA PRO A 647 35.96 -14.29 -3.45
C PRO A 647 36.00 -13.67 -4.85
N ALA A 648 37.14 -13.11 -5.22
CA ALA A 648 37.41 -12.73 -6.60
C ALA A 648 37.22 -13.97 -7.51
N PRO A 649 36.67 -13.80 -8.73
CA PRO A 649 36.55 -14.92 -9.66
C PRO A 649 37.95 -15.52 -9.91
N SER A 650 38.04 -16.86 -9.89
CA SER A 650 39.32 -17.54 -10.10
C SER A 650 39.77 -17.39 -11.56
N ALA A 651 41.09 -17.33 -11.75
CA ALA A 651 41.70 -17.09 -13.06
C ALA A 651 41.64 -18.29 -14.01
N ILE A 652 41.31 -19.50 -13.55
CA ILE A 652 41.52 -20.72 -14.35
C ILE A 652 40.38 -21.73 -14.11
N ALA A 653 39.48 -21.88 -15.08
CA ALA A 653 38.77 -23.14 -15.29
C ALA A 653 39.57 -23.98 -16.28
N GLY A 654 40.25 -25.04 -15.83
CA GLY A 654 40.96 -25.97 -16.70
C GLY A 654 39.97 -26.96 -17.29
N ILE A 655 39.46 -26.68 -18.48
CA ILE A 655 38.49 -27.53 -19.16
C ILE A 655 39.21 -28.32 -20.26
N GLY A 656 39.41 -29.62 -20.04
CA GLY A 656 39.97 -30.53 -21.03
C GLY A 656 38.93 -30.86 -22.10
N LEU A 657 39.19 -30.53 -23.36
CA LEU A 657 38.29 -30.74 -24.50
C LEU A 657 39.05 -30.72 -25.84
N VAL A 658 38.53 -31.43 -26.85
CA VAL A 658 39.05 -31.40 -28.22
C VAL A 658 37.94 -31.80 -29.20
N PRO A 659 37.70 -31.05 -30.28
CA PRO A 659 36.97 -31.55 -31.46
C PRO A 659 37.68 -32.77 -32.05
N GLU A 660 36.95 -33.83 -32.41
CA GLU A 660 37.59 -35.09 -32.80
C GLU A 660 38.58 -34.96 -33.98
N GLY A 661 38.27 -34.13 -34.97
CA GLY A 661 39.15 -33.88 -36.13
C GLY A 661 40.38 -33.04 -35.80
N PHE A 662 40.39 -32.31 -34.68
CA PHE A 662 41.49 -31.44 -34.27
C PHE A 662 42.55 -32.21 -33.45
N TYR A 663 42.33 -33.49 -33.15
CA TYR A 663 43.28 -34.34 -32.43
C TYR A 663 44.51 -34.69 -33.29
N ARG A 664 45.71 -34.82 -32.70
CA ARG A 664 46.96 -35.04 -33.44
C ARG A 664 47.91 -36.13 -32.95
N ALA A 665 48.03 -36.42 -31.65
CA ALA A 665 49.07 -37.37 -31.19
C ALA A 665 48.82 -38.03 -29.84
N LEU A 666 49.49 -39.19 -29.66
CA LEU A 666 49.68 -39.98 -28.43
C LEU A 666 51.10 -39.78 -27.86
N PRO A 667 51.37 -40.05 -26.56
CA PRO A 667 50.52 -40.70 -25.55
C PRO A 667 49.65 -39.75 -24.71
N SER A 668 49.81 -38.43 -24.85
CA SER A 668 48.94 -37.41 -24.23
C SER A 668 48.16 -36.68 -25.32
N PRO A 669 46.88 -36.33 -25.11
CA PRO A 669 46.06 -35.73 -26.14
C PRO A 669 46.66 -34.39 -26.59
N GLN A 670 47.08 -34.35 -27.86
CA GLN A 670 47.47 -33.11 -28.52
C GLN A 670 46.35 -32.66 -29.46
N ALA A 671 46.08 -31.36 -29.47
CA ALA A 671 45.05 -30.76 -30.31
C ALA A 671 45.60 -29.59 -31.11
N ILE A 672 45.05 -29.34 -32.31
CA ILE A 672 45.18 -28.05 -32.98
C ILE A 672 44.44 -27.00 -32.14
N PRO A 673 45.13 -25.99 -31.60
CA PRO A 673 44.51 -24.94 -30.79
C PRO A 673 43.44 -24.16 -31.57
N ASP A 674 42.31 -23.87 -30.92
CA ASP A 674 41.25 -23.04 -31.50
C ASP A 674 40.42 -22.34 -30.41
N THR A 675 39.49 -21.48 -30.83
CA THR A 675 38.57 -20.76 -29.94
C THR A 675 37.38 -21.63 -29.58
N ILE A 676 37.11 -21.75 -28.29
CA ILE A 676 35.94 -22.42 -27.71
C ILE A 676 35.21 -21.46 -26.78
N ARG A 677 33.88 -21.56 -26.75
CA ARG A 677 33.07 -20.91 -25.72
C ARG A 677 32.54 -21.95 -24.74
N VAL A 678 32.78 -21.70 -23.46
CA VAL A 678 32.33 -22.53 -22.34
C VAL A 678 31.23 -21.78 -21.59
N TYR A 679 30.10 -22.42 -21.36
CA TYR A 679 29.00 -21.87 -20.57
C TYR A 679 28.82 -22.65 -19.27
N LEU A 680 28.40 -21.94 -18.23
CA LEU A 680 27.91 -22.53 -16.98
C LEU A 680 26.40 -22.39 -16.90
N HIS A 681 25.72 -23.53 -16.81
CA HIS A 681 24.27 -23.63 -16.63
C HIS A 681 24.00 -24.28 -15.28
N ARG A 682 23.10 -23.74 -14.46
CA ARG A 682 22.84 -24.33 -13.14
C ARG A 682 22.11 -25.66 -13.27
N THR A 683 22.43 -26.63 -12.41
CA THR A 683 21.86 -27.99 -12.53
C THR A 683 20.36 -28.04 -12.25
N ASP A 684 19.87 -27.11 -11.44
CA ASP A 684 18.46 -26.94 -11.07
C ASP A 684 17.65 -26.12 -12.09
N PHE A 685 18.30 -25.45 -13.05
CA PHE A 685 17.66 -24.72 -14.15
C PHE A 685 18.61 -24.57 -15.36
N PRO A 686 18.74 -25.61 -16.20
CA PRO A 686 19.74 -25.60 -17.27
C PRO A 686 19.34 -24.79 -18.51
N ASN A 687 18.15 -24.21 -18.59
CA ASN A 687 17.68 -23.44 -19.77
C ASN A 687 18.47 -22.16 -20.06
N ILE A 688 19.16 -21.57 -19.07
CA ILE A 688 19.85 -20.28 -19.24
C ILE A 688 21.27 -20.35 -18.68
N ALA A 689 22.24 -19.87 -19.47
CA ALA A 689 23.60 -19.69 -19.01
C ALA A 689 23.68 -18.63 -17.90
N VAL A 690 24.24 -19.02 -16.76
CA VAL A 690 24.58 -18.11 -15.65
C VAL A 690 25.82 -17.30 -16.01
N ASP A 691 26.81 -17.94 -16.63
CA ASP A 691 28.05 -17.31 -17.07
C ASP A 691 28.64 -17.99 -18.31
N SER A 692 29.58 -17.33 -18.96
CA SER A 692 30.34 -17.89 -20.08
C SER A 692 31.75 -17.34 -20.15
N ALA A 693 32.68 -18.15 -20.62
CA ALA A 693 34.05 -17.76 -20.93
C ALA A 693 34.38 -18.13 -22.39
N VAL A 694 35.00 -17.21 -23.12
CA VAL A 694 35.67 -17.53 -24.38
C VAL A 694 37.13 -17.84 -24.04
N SER A 695 37.61 -18.98 -24.52
CA SER A 695 38.98 -19.42 -24.32
C SER A 695 39.58 -19.87 -25.63
N TYR A 696 40.89 -19.70 -25.77
CA TYR A 696 41.69 -20.41 -26.75
C TYR A 696 42.23 -21.66 -26.05
N TYR A 697 41.85 -22.86 -26.50
CA TYR A 697 42.40 -24.07 -25.88
C TYR A 697 43.79 -24.36 -26.43
N ASN A 698 44.72 -24.74 -25.56
CA ASN A 698 46.13 -24.92 -25.94
C ASN A 698 46.39 -26.28 -26.63
N THR A 699 47.64 -26.52 -27.03
CA THR A 699 48.06 -27.79 -27.67
C THR A 699 47.85 -29.03 -26.80
N ASN A 700 47.64 -28.87 -25.49
CA ASN A 700 47.32 -29.96 -24.56
C ASN A 700 45.81 -30.16 -24.41
N ALA A 701 45.00 -29.58 -25.31
CA ALA A 701 43.55 -29.70 -25.32
C ALA A 701 42.88 -29.14 -24.05
N VAL A 702 43.44 -28.07 -23.46
CA VAL A 702 42.89 -27.42 -22.27
C VAL A 702 42.51 -25.97 -22.56
N ALA A 703 41.23 -25.67 -22.38
CA ALA A 703 40.71 -24.31 -22.32
C ALA A 703 40.88 -23.74 -20.91
N ASN A 704 41.31 -22.47 -20.82
CA ASN A 704 41.47 -21.73 -19.56
C ASN A 704 40.74 -20.39 -19.65
N GLY A 705 39.81 -20.14 -18.74
CA GLY A 705 39.15 -18.83 -18.64
C GLY A 705 38.42 -18.63 -17.31
N PRO A 706 38.25 -17.37 -16.85
CA PRO A 706 37.54 -17.06 -15.62
C PRO A 706 36.02 -17.02 -15.84
N PHE A 707 35.26 -17.47 -14.84
CA PHE A 707 33.81 -17.26 -14.74
C PHE A 707 33.53 -16.11 -13.76
N ASN A 708 33.35 -14.90 -14.30
CA ASN A 708 33.21 -13.67 -13.53
C ASN A 708 31.83 -13.49 -12.89
N LYS A 709 30.78 -14.07 -13.47
CA LYS A 709 29.36 -13.92 -13.09
C LYS A 709 28.79 -15.14 -12.35
N ALA A 710 29.49 -16.29 -12.35
CA ALA A 710 29.04 -17.45 -11.59
C ALA A 710 29.30 -17.30 -10.08
N ILE A 711 28.29 -17.61 -9.26
CA ILE A 711 28.44 -17.81 -7.81
C ILE A 711 28.75 -19.28 -7.51
N SER A 712 29.16 -19.62 -6.29
CA SER A 712 29.37 -21.03 -5.92
C SER A 712 28.08 -21.83 -6.09
N GLY A 713 28.17 -23.02 -6.68
CA GLY A 713 27.02 -23.87 -6.98
C GLY A 713 27.39 -25.04 -7.88
N THR A 714 26.41 -25.85 -8.24
CA THR A 714 26.60 -26.99 -9.16
C THR A 714 26.12 -26.60 -10.55
N TYR A 715 26.99 -26.80 -11.55
CA TYR A 715 26.75 -26.36 -12.92
C TYR A 715 26.98 -27.47 -13.92
N TYR A 716 26.12 -27.53 -14.93
CA TYR A 716 26.48 -28.13 -16.21
C TYR A 716 27.47 -27.21 -16.94
N ILE A 717 28.52 -27.80 -17.49
CA ILE A 717 29.51 -27.14 -18.34
C ILE A 717 29.12 -27.46 -19.78
N VAL A 718 28.94 -26.44 -20.60
CA VAL A 718 28.50 -26.59 -22.00
C VAL A 718 29.55 -26.02 -22.93
N LEU A 719 29.99 -26.83 -23.89
CA LEU A 719 31.01 -26.49 -24.86
C LEU A 719 30.38 -26.15 -26.21
N LYS A 720 30.77 -25.00 -26.78
CA LYS A 720 30.42 -24.62 -28.15
C LYS A 720 31.69 -24.26 -28.94
N HIS A 721 31.91 -24.99 -30.02
CA HIS A 721 32.99 -24.75 -30.97
C HIS A 721 32.40 -24.34 -32.33
N ARG A 722 33.23 -23.85 -33.26
CA ARG A 722 32.75 -23.30 -34.53
C ARG A 722 32.11 -24.34 -35.45
N ASN A 723 32.52 -25.61 -35.37
CA ASN A 723 32.21 -26.68 -36.32
C ASN A 723 31.89 -28.04 -35.64
N SER A 724 31.65 -28.02 -34.33
CA SER A 724 31.42 -29.22 -33.53
C SER A 724 30.10 -29.12 -32.78
N LEU A 725 29.49 -30.28 -32.55
CA LEU A 725 28.23 -30.40 -31.83
C LEU A 725 28.36 -29.90 -30.38
N GLU A 726 27.37 -29.11 -29.96
CA GLU A 726 27.26 -28.63 -28.58
C GLU A 726 27.29 -29.79 -27.57
N THR A 727 28.26 -29.76 -26.65
CA THR A 727 28.50 -30.87 -25.71
C THR A 727 28.26 -30.44 -24.27
N TRP A 728 27.40 -31.16 -23.55
CA TRP A 728 27.05 -30.91 -22.13
C TRP A 728 27.78 -31.85 -21.20
N SER A 729 28.23 -31.38 -20.03
CA SER A 729 28.82 -32.23 -19.00
C SER A 729 27.83 -33.26 -18.44
N LYS A 730 28.34 -34.33 -17.84
CA LYS A 730 27.61 -35.44 -17.23
C LYS A 730 26.45 -35.02 -16.31
N SER A 731 25.49 -35.94 -16.16
CA SER A 731 24.35 -35.77 -15.25
C SER A 731 24.79 -35.44 -13.82
N GLY A 732 24.05 -34.55 -13.16
CA GLY A 732 24.38 -34.03 -11.83
C GLY A 732 25.36 -32.85 -11.84
N GLY A 733 25.97 -32.51 -12.98
CA GLY A 733 26.86 -31.36 -13.15
C GLY A 733 28.17 -31.45 -12.38
N GLN A 734 28.87 -30.32 -12.31
CA GLN A 734 30.14 -30.15 -11.63
C GLN A 734 30.04 -29.06 -10.57
N LEU A 735 30.57 -29.33 -9.37
CA LEU A 735 30.65 -28.31 -8.33
C LEU A 735 31.67 -27.23 -8.73
N TYR A 736 31.21 -25.99 -8.70
CA TYR A 736 32.02 -24.79 -8.86
C TYR A 736 32.01 -24.01 -7.55
N SER A 737 33.19 -23.73 -7.01
CA SER A 737 33.37 -22.82 -5.87
C SER A 737 34.02 -21.55 -6.37
N ARG A 738 33.33 -20.40 -6.23
CA ARG A 738 33.87 -19.11 -6.66
C ARG A 738 35.20 -18.83 -5.95
N GLY A 739 36.22 -18.44 -6.71
CA GLY A 739 37.59 -18.23 -6.22
C GLY A 739 38.45 -19.49 -6.18
N SER A 740 37.90 -20.66 -6.47
CA SER A 740 38.66 -21.91 -6.67
C SER A 740 38.77 -22.26 -8.15
N THR A 741 39.83 -23.00 -8.52
CA THR A 741 40.01 -23.54 -9.87
C THR A 741 38.90 -24.55 -10.17
N LEU A 742 38.22 -24.39 -11.32
CA LEU A 742 37.28 -25.39 -11.83
C LEU A 742 38.03 -26.33 -12.77
N ASN A 743 38.18 -27.61 -12.41
CA ASN A 743 38.77 -28.60 -13.30
C ASN A 743 37.69 -29.57 -13.77
N PHE A 744 37.53 -29.70 -15.08
CA PHE A 744 36.64 -30.69 -15.68
C PHE A 744 37.25 -31.17 -17.00
N ASN A 745 37.29 -32.48 -17.21
CA ASN A 745 37.94 -33.04 -18.38
C ASN A 745 36.94 -33.88 -19.17
N PHE A 746 36.58 -33.44 -20.37
CA PHE A 746 35.75 -34.21 -21.29
C PHE A 746 36.55 -35.34 -21.98
N ILE A 747 37.88 -35.31 -21.96
CA ILE A 747 38.72 -36.22 -22.73
C ILE A 747 38.93 -37.57 -22.03
N ASN A 748 39.09 -37.57 -20.71
CA ASN A 748 39.37 -38.77 -19.90
C ASN A 748 39.01 -38.51 -18.42
N PRO A 749 38.29 -39.40 -17.72
CA PRO A 749 37.81 -40.73 -18.15
C PRO A 749 36.54 -40.67 -19.00
N VAL A 750 36.05 -41.84 -19.42
CA VAL A 750 34.75 -41.98 -20.11
C VAL A 750 33.59 -41.45 -19.25
N ASN A 751 32.45 -41.16 -19.87
CA ASN A 751 31.21 -40.71 -19.23
C ASN A 751 31.25 -39.28 -18.63
N GLN A 752 31.99 -38.37 -19.24
CA GLN A 752 32.05 -36.97 -18.79
C GLN A 752 31.08 -36.05 -19.53
N ALA A 753 30.47 -36.48 -20.63
CA ALA A 753 29.31 -35.79 -21.22
C ALA A 753 27.97 -36.42 -20.83
N TYR A 754 26.91 -35.62 -20.95
CA TYR A 754 25.53 -36.05 -20.71
C TYR A 754 25.17 -37.20 -21.66
N ASN A 755 24.61 -38.29 -21.12
CA ASN A 755 24.33 -39.52 -21.85
C ASN A 755 25.53 -40.09 -22.64
N ASN A 756 26.76 -39.77 -22.24
CA ASN A 756 27.99 -40.17 -22.95
C ASN A 756 28.09 -39.65 -24.39
N ASN A 757 27.51 -38.48 -24.67
CA ASN A 757 27.50 -37.89 -26.02
C ASN A 757 28.86 -37.30 -26.42
N GLN A 758 29.85 -38.15 -26.66
CA GLN A 758 31.22 -37.80 -27.04
C GLN A 758 31.73 -38.78 -28.09
N ALA A 759 32.53 -38.28 -29.04
CA ALA A 759 33.21 -39.10 -30.03
C ALA A 759 34.35 -39.89 -29.38
N LEU A 760 34.51 -41.17 -29.73
CA LEU A 760 35.72 -41.93 -29.39
C LEU A 760 36.82 -41.59 -30.40
N ILE A 761 37.95 -41.09 -29.94
CA ILE A 761 39.07 -40.70 -30.80
C ILE A 761 40.00 -41.91 -31.02
N ASP A 762 39.77 -42.71 -32.06
CA ASP A 762 40.60 -43.87 -32.42
C ASP A 762 41.98 -43.43 -32.99
N PRO A 763 43.11 -44.10 -32.67
CA PRO A 763 43.32 -45.29 -31.85
C PRO A 763 43.54 -45.05 -30.34
N ALA A 764 43.09 -43.91 -29.80
CA ALA A 764 43.30 -43.56 -28.39
C ALA A 764 42.07 -43.87 -27.51
N PRO A 765 42.23 -44.19 -26.21
CA PRO A 765 41.11 -44.28 -25.26
C PRO A 765 40.66 -42.89 -24.78
N PHE A 766 40.55 -41.92 -25.71
CA PHE A 766 40.18 -40.53 -25.43
C PHE A 766 38.86 -40.17 -26.09
N TYR A 767 38.19 -39.15 -25.55
CA TYR A 767 36.89 -38.70 -26.01
C TYR A 767 36.93 -37.24 -26.48
N GLY A 768 36.19 -36.93 -27.54
CA GLY A 768 36.13 -35.61 -28.16
C GLY A 768 34.71 -35.09 -28.35
N MET A 769 34.60 -33.83 -28.74
CA MET A 769 33.35 -33.29 -29.29
C MET A 769 33.18 -33.85 -30.70
N TYR A 770 31.96 -34.29 -31.04
CA TYR A 770 31.64 -34.69 -32.41
C TYR A 770 31.78 -33.50 -33.35
N GLY A 771 32.61 -33.63 -34.39
CA GLY A 771 32.79 -32.66 -35.46
C GLY A 771 31.73 -32.82 -36.54
N GLY A 772 31.32 -31.73 -37.17
CA GLY A 772 30.43 -31.75 -38.34
C GLY A 772 29.11 -31.00 -38.19
N ASP A 773 28.78 -30.43 -37.03
CA ASP A 773 27.60 -29.54 -36.89
C ASP A 773 28.00 -28.12 -37.36
N VAL A 774 28.13 -27.94 -38.68
CA VAL A 774 28.61 -26.70 -39.29
C VAL A 774 27.49 -25.68 -39.43
N ASN A 775 26.24 -26.15 -39.55
CA ASN A 775 25.06 -25.29 -39.67
C ASN A 775 24.50 -24.84 -38.30
N ARG A 776 24.94 -25.48 -37.20
CA ARG A 776 24.56 -25.23 -35.80
C ARG A 776 23.09 -25.47 -35.49
N ASP A 777 22.51 -26.51 -36.07
CA ASP A 777 21.12 -26.91 -35.86
C ASP A 777 20.93 -27.99 -34.78
N PHE A 778 22.02 -28.40 -34.12
CA PHE A 778 22.07 -29.40 -33.04
C PHE A 778 21.95 -30.87 -33.51
N SER A 779 22.06 -31.10 -34.81
CA SER A 779 22.24 -32.40 -35.44
C SER A 779 23.51 -32.39 -36.28
N ILE A 780 24.09 -33.56 -36.53
CA ILE A 780 25.02 -33.74 -37.64
C ILE A 780 24.28 -34.58 -38.65
N ASP A 781 23.92 -33.99 -39.78
CA ASP A 781 23.12 -34.67 -40.79
C ASP A 781 23.56 -34.37 -42.24
N ILE A 782 22.76 -34.82 -43.21
CA ILE A 782 23.07 -34.67 -44.64
C ILE A 782 23.21 -33.20 -45.07
N THR A 783 22.60 -32.26 -44.35
CA THR A 783 22.67 -30.83 -44.65
C THR A 783 24.01 -30.22 -44.24
N ASP A 784 24.66 -30.76 -43.20
CA ASP A 784 26.03 -30.42 -42.82
C ASP A 784 27.03 -31.04 -43.79
N VAL A 785 26.88 -32.34 -44.07
CA VAL A 785 27.70 -33.07 -45.05
C VAL A 785 27.68 -32.35 -46.39
N SER A 786 26.49 -31.96 -46.87
CA SER A 786 26.36 -31.23 -48.15
C SER A 786 27.12 -29.90 -48.15
N GLN A 787 27.20 -29.19 -47.02
CA GLN A 787 27.96 -27.94 -46.94
C GLN A 787 29.46 -28.20 -47.03
N ILE A 788 29.94 -29.20 -46.31
CA ILE A 788 31.36 -29.61 -46.31
C ILE A 788 31.75 -30.17 -47.69
N GLU A 789 30.92 -31.00 -48.31
CA GLU A 789 31.14 -31.53 -49.67
C GLU A 789 31.27 -30.41 -50.72
N ASN A 790 30.39 -29.41 -50.65
CA ASN A 790 30.44 -28.26 -51.57
C ASN A 790 31.71 -27.43 -51.36
N ALA A 791 32.17 -27.29 -50.11
CA ALA A 791 33.41 -26.60 -49.77
C ALA A 791 34.66 -27.41 -50.18
N ALA A 792 34.65 -28.73 -50.00
CA ALA A 792 35.70 -29.65 -50.42
C ALA A 792 35.85 -29.68 -51.95
N ALA A 793 34.73 -29.68 -52.69
CA ALA A 793 34.72 -29.67 -54.15
C ALA A 793 35.39 -28.42 -54.77
N ILE A 794 35.46 -27.32 -54.03
CA ILE A 794 36.14 -26.09 -54.44
C ILE A 794 37.51 -25.90 -53.77
N PHE A 795 37.98 -26.88 -52.98
CA PHE A 795 39.18 -26.78 -52.16
C PHE A 795 39.20 -25.49 -51.34
N LEU A 796 38.11 -25.24 -50.61
CA LEU A 796 38.02 -24.06 -49.74
C LEU A 796 39.16 -24.11 -48.72
N THR A 797 39.88 -22.99 -48.54
CA THR A 797 41.04 -22.92 -47.64
C THR A 797 40.92 -21.80 -46.62
N GLY A 798 41.64 -21.94 -45.52
CA GLY A 798 41.73 -20.97 -44.43
C GLY A 798 40.77 -21.26 -43.27
N TYR A 799 40.57 -20.25 -42.41
CA TYR A 799 39.75 -20.37 -41.21
C TYR A 799 38.24 -20.33 -41.54
N VAL A 800 37.71 -21.45 -42.03
CA VAL A 800 36.30 -21.64 -42.39
C VAL A 800 35.62 -22.61 -41.43
N ILE A 801 34.28 -22.68 -41.43
CA ILE A 801 33.55 -23.55 -40.48
C ILE A 801 33.51 -25.00 -40.97
N GLU A 802 33.72 -25.22 -42.26
CA GLU A 802 33.69 -26.52 -42.93
C GLU A 802 35.00 -27.32 -42.76
N ASP A 803 36.08 -26.68 -42.28
CA ASP A 803 37.35 -27.33 -41.93
C ASP A 803 37.22 -27.98 -40.55
N LEU A 804 36.97 -29.29 -40.52
CA LEU A 804 36.77 -30.12 -39.33
C LEU A 804 38.08 -30.70 -38.79
N THR A 805 39.15 -30.73 -39.58
CA THR A 805 40.45 -31.20 -39.13
C THR A 805 41.31 -30.08 -38.54
N GLY A 806 41.06 -28.84 -38.92
CA GLY A 806 41.81 -27.65 -38.50
C GLY A 806 43.13 -27.48 -39.24
N ASP A 807 43.30 -28.06 -40.42
CA ASP A 807 44.54 -28.00 -41.20
C ASP A 807 44.56 -26.91 -42.29
N ASP A 808 43.56 -26.01 -42.27
CA ASP A 808 43.33 -24.92 -43.23
C ASP A 808 42.91 -25.38 -44.64
N PHE A 809 42.58 -26.66 -44.85
CA PHE A 809 42.03 -27.19 -46.11
C PHE A 809 40.73 -27.94 -45.85
N VAL A 810 39.67 -27.62 -46.61
CA VAL A 810 38.47 -28.46 -46.63
C VAL A 810 38.65 -29.53 -47.70
N ASP A 811 38.74 -30.80 -47.29
CA ASP A 811 38.94 -31.94 -48.17
C ASP A 811 38.12 -33.19 -47.76
N ILE A 812 38.47 -34.34 -48.32
CA ILE A 812 37.76 -35.61 -48.08
C ILE A 812 37.87 -36.08 -46.62
N ASN A 813 38.88 -35.63 -45.86
CA ASN A 813 39.06 -35.98 -44.46
C ASN A 813 38.03 -35.27 -43.57
N ASP A 814 37.68 -34.01 -43.88
CA ASP A 814 36.60 -33.31 -43.19
C ASP A 814 35.25 -33.97 -43.49
N GLN A 815 35.02 -34.27 -44.77
CA GLN A 815 33.82 -34.98 -45.21
C GLN A 815 33.66 -36.32 -44.47
N ALA A 816 34.74 -37.09 -44.33
CA ALA A 816 34.71 -38.39 -43.66
C ALA A 816 34.27 -38.28 -42.18
N ILE A 817 34.67 -37.22 -41.47
CA ILE A 817 34.24 -36.98 -40.08
C ILE A 817 32.73 -36.71 -40.04
N ALA A 818 32.23 -35.79 -40.86
CA ALA A 818 30.82 -35.46 -40.90
C ALA A 818 29.96 -36.65 -41.36
N ASP A 819 30.39 -37.40 -42.39
CA ASP A 819 29.68 -38.58 -42.91
C ASP A 819 29.57 -39.69 -41.85
N ASN A 820 30.65 -39.97 -41.13
CA ASN A 820 30.65 -40.97 -40.08
C ASN A 820 29.67 -40.59 -38.96
N ASN A 821 29.65 -39.33 -38.55
CA ASN A 821 28.74 -38.86 -37.51
C ASN A 821 27.28 -38.77 -37.97
N ALA A 822 27.05 -38.32 -39.20
CA ALA A 822 25.73 -38.27 -39.81
C ALA A 822 25.14 -39.68 -39.95
N SER A 823 25.95 -40.66 -40.36
CA SER A 823 25.52 -42.07 -40.48
C SER A 823 25.15 -42.70 -39.12
N ASN A 824 25.72 -42.18 -38.03
CA ASN A 824 25.42 -42.58 -36.65
C ASN A 824 24.27 -41.79 -36.02
N PHE A 825 23.61 -40.89 -36.78
CA PHE A 825 22.53 -40.03 -36.30
C PHE A 825 22.91 -39.23 -35.04
N VAL A 826 24.13 -38.71 -35.02
CA VAL A 826 24.65 -37.97 -33.87
C VAL A 826 23.84 -36.66 -33.71
N VAL A 827 23.25 -36.49 -32.52
CA VAL A 827 22.44 -35.32 -32.16
C VAL A 827 22.79 -34.83 -30.76
N ARG A 828 22.55 -33.55 -30.50
CA ARG A 828 22.81 -32.95 -29.18
C ARG A 828 22.03 -33.67 -28.07
N GLN A 829 22.73 -34.03 -27.00
CA GLN A 829 22.15 -34.55 -25.76
C GLN A 829 22.23 -33.51 -24.65
N THR A 830 21.11 -33.23 -23.97
CA THR A 830 21.02 -32.22 -22.90
C THR A 830 20.26 -32.74 -21.68
N PRO A 831 20.49 -32.18 -20.48
CA PRO A 831 19.65 -32.45 -19.32
C PRO A 831 18.21 -31.97 -19.51
N PRO A 832 17.23 -32.53 -18.78
CA PRO A 832 15.85 -32.05 -18.76
C PRO A 832 15.77 -30.56 -18.43
N GLY A 833 14.96 -29.82 -19.19
CA GLY A 833 14.75 -28.39 -18.99
C GLY A 833 15.80 -27.48 -19.63
N ALA A 834 16.72 -28.00 -20.44
CA ALA A 834 17.70 -27.21 -21.20
C ALA A 834 17.15 -26.67 -22.55
N ASP A 835 15.90 -26.19 -22.55
CA ASP A 835 15.21 -25.76 -23.79
C ASP A 835 15.83 -24.54 -24.47
N LEU A 836 15.70 -24.50 -25.80
CA LEU A 836 16.30 -23.54 -26.72
C LEU A 836 15.87 -22.08 -26.45
N GLY A 837 16.79 -21.26 -25.95
CA GLY A 837 16.74 -19.82 -26.18
C GLY A 837 16.91 -19.50 -27.68
N PRO A 838 16.46 -18.32 -28.16
CA PRO A 838 16.65 -17.94 -29.55
C PRO A 838 18.14 -17.94 -29.92
N SER A 839 18.44 -18.33 -31.16
CA SER A 839 19.76 -18.21 -31.78
C SER A 839 20.29 -16.80 -31.52
N VAL A 840 21.35 -16.70 -30.72
CA VAL A 840 21.99 -15.42 -30.44
C VAL A 840 22.53 -14.90 -31.78
N THR A 841 21.90 -13.86 -32.32
CA THR A 841 22.53 -13.05 -33.37
C THR A 841 23.86 -12.57 -32.82
N GLU A 842 24.94 -12.92 -33.53
CA GLU A 842 26.35 -12.68 -33.18
C GLU A 842 26.56 -11.49 -32.24
N GLU A 843 26.87 -11.78 -30.97
CA GLU A 843 27.50 -10.81 -30.09
C GLU A 843 28.85 -10.44 -30.74
N VAL A 844 29.04 -9.16 -31.07
CA VAL A 844 30.31 -8.65 -31.59
C VAL A 844 31.40 -9.03 -30.57
N VAL A 845 32.32 -9.88 -31.00
CA VAL A 845 33.43 -10.36 -30.19
C VAL A 845 34.38 -9.19 -29.92
N THR A 846 34.33 -8.62 -28.72
CA THR A 846 35.45 -7.88 -28.14
C THR A 846 36.17 -8.82 -27.19
N LEU A 847 37.31 -9.38 -27.61
CA LEU A 847 38.21 -10.10 -26.71
C LEU A 847 38.86 -9.10 -25.74
N PRO A 848 39.11 -9.48 -24.46
CA PRO A 848 39.98 -8.72 -23.59
C PRO A 848 41.41 -8.72 -24.16
N GLU A 849 42.07 -7.56 -24.17
CA GLU A 849 43.36 -7.30 -24.85
C GLU A 849 44.55 -8.14 -24.35
N THR A 850 44.37 -9.02 -23.36
CA THR A 850 45.47 -9.62 -22.61
C THR A 850 45.88 -11.05 -23.02
N ASN A 851 45.27 -11.64 -24.05
CA ASN A 851 45.50 -13.06 -24.39
C ASN A 851 46.24 -13.32 -25.71
N PHE A 852 46.89 -12.31 -26.30
CA PHE A 852 47.73 -12.52 -27.49
C PHE A 852 49.19 -12.73 -27.07
N GLU A 853 49.79 -13.87 -27.44
CA GLU A 853 51.18 -14.21 -27.10
C GLU A 853 52.22 -13.23 -27.68
N ASN A 854 51.88 -12.48 -28.75
CA ASN A 854 52.68 -11.38 -29.27
C ASN A 854 51.87 -10.42 -30.17
N GLU A 855 52.47 -9.26 -30.48
CA GLU A 855 51.89 -8.18 -31.30
C GLU A 855 51.59 -8.61 -32.75
N ALA A 856 52.34 -9.57 -33.31
CA ALA A 856 52.14 -10.08 -34.65
C ALA A 856 50.84 -10.90 -34.77
N LEU A 857 50.47 -11.65 -33.72
CA LEU A 857 49.21 -12.38 -33.64
C LEU A 857 48.01 -11.45 -33.48
N ARG A 858 48.16 -10.35 -32.70
CA ARG A 858 47.15 -9.28 -32.61
C ARG A 858 46.93 -8.62 -33.98
N GLN A 859 48.01 -8.27 -34.68
CA GLN A 859 47.92 -7.68 -36.02
C GLN A 859 47.32 -8.63 -37.05
N LYS A 860 47.65 -9.93 -37.01
CA LYS A 860 47.05 -10.95 -37.89
C LYS A 860 45.55 -11.07 -37.63
N HIS A 861 45.12 -11.10 -36.36
CA HIS A 861 43.71 -11.11 -35.97
C HIS A 861 42.96 -9.86 -36.45
N ASP A 862 43.52 -8.67 -36.23
CA ASP A 862 42.89 -7.41 -36.62
C ASP A 862 42.77 -7.28 -38.15
N LEU A 863 43.76 -7.80 -38.88
CA LEU A 863 43.71 -7.87 -40.35
C LEU A 863 42.61 -8.84 -40.82
N THR A 864 42.45 -9.98 -40.16
CA THR A 864 41.42 -10.98 -40.47
C THR A 864 40.01 -10.44 -40.21
N ILE A 865 39.78 -9.74 -39.09
CA ILE A 865 38.51 -9.08 -38.80
C ILE A 865 38.19 -8.02 -39.85
N LYS A 866 39.20 -7.25 -40.28
CA LYS A 866 39.03 -6.24 -41.33
C LYS A 866 38.68 -6.89 -42.68
N LEU A 867 39.35 -7.98 -43.03
CA LEU A 867 39.09 -8.73 -44.26
C LEU A 867 37.67 -9.35 -44.28
N LEU A 868 37.22 -9.90 -43.14
CA LEU A 868 35.87 -10.43 -42.96
C LEU A 868 34.79 -9.35 -43.10
N ASN A 869 35.03 -8.16 -42.54
CA ASN A 869 34.11 -7.04 -42.68
C ASN A 869 34.05 -6.51 -44.12
N ASP A 870 35.20 -6.48 -44.81
CA ASP A 870 35.27 -6.09 -46.22
C ASP A 870 34.60 -7.12 -47.14
N GLN A 871 34.72 -8.42 -46.85
CA GLN A 871 34.00 -9.49 -47.54
C GLN A 871 32.48 -9.40 -47.32
N LYS A 872 32.02 -9.22 -46.07
CA LYS A 872 30.60 -8.99 -45.75
C LYS A 872 30.05 -7.73 -46.45
N ALA A 873 30.85 -6.69 -46.62
CA ALA A 873 30.47 -5.49 -47.35
C ALA A 873 30.35 -5.74 -48.87
N GLN A 874 31.27 -6.50 -49.47
CA GLN A 874 31.18 -6.89 -50.88
C GLN A 874 30.00 -7.82 -51.16
N GLU A 875 29.69 -8.72 -50.24
CA GLU A 875 28.55 -9.64 -50.36
C GLU A 875 27.21 -8.89 -50.31
N LYS A 876 27.08 -7.89 -49.42
CA LYS A 876 25.94 -6.95 -49.41
C LYS A 876 25.78 -6.22 -50.74
N ILE A 877 26.87 -5.70 -51.31
CA ILE A 877 26.85 -5.00 -52.60
C ILE A 877 26.44 -5.95 -53.74
N SER A 878 26.90 -7.20 -53.72
CA SER A 878 26.53 -8.26 -54.68
C SER A 878 25.03 -8.58 -54.61
N ILE A 879 24.49 -8.77 -53.41
CA ILE A 879 23.06 -9.03 -53.17
C ILE A 879 22.20 -7.85 -53.66
N GLU A 880 22.66 -6.61 -53.43
CA GLU A 880 21.93 -5.41 -53.83
C GLU A 880 21.97 -5.18 -55.36
N MET A 881 23.07 -5.53 -56.02
CA MET A 881 23.15 -5.57 -57.48
C MET A 881 22.23 -6.65 -58.08
N LYS A 882 22.16 -7.84 -57.46
CA LYS A 882 21.25 -8.92 -57.87
C LYS A 882 19.79 -8.48 -57.75
N ARG A 883 19.40 -7.85 -56.63
CA ARG A 883 18.06 -7.26 -56.43
C ARG A 883 17.72 -6.16 -57.45
N LYS A 884 18.69 -5.33 -57.85
CA LYS A 884 18.49 -4.33 -58.93
C LYS A 884 18.25 -4.99 -60.28
N LYS A 885 19.04 -6.02 -60.63
CA LYS A 885 18.92 -6.77 -61.88
C LYS A 885 17.59 -7.53 -61.97
N ASP A 886 17.12 -8.08 -60.86
CA ASP A 886 15.83 -8.76 -60.76
C ASP A 886 14.66 -7.77 -60.94
N LYS A 887 14.75 -6.58 -60.32
CA LYS A 887 13.77 -5.49 -60.52
C LYS A 887 13.74 -4.99 -61.97
N GLU A 888 14.89 -4.83 -62.63
CA GLU A 888 14.95 -4.46 -64.04
C GLU A 888 14.35 -5.55 -64.94
N THR A 889 14.60 -6.83 -64.61
CA THR A 889 14.05 -7.96 -65.34
C THR A 889 12.53 -8.04 -65.19
N GLU A 890 12.00 -7.80 -63.98
CA GLU A 890 10.56 -7.64 -63.74
C GLU A 890 9.96 -6.47 -64.53
N LEU A 891 10.62 -5.31 -64.53
CA LEU A 891 10.15 -4.13 -65.26
C LEU A 891 10.11 -4.38 -66.78
N ARG A 892 11.11 -5.11 -67.30
CA ARG A 892 11.18 -5.53 -68.71
C ARG A 892 10.08 -6.53 -69.04
N LYS A 893 9.79 -7.50 -68.16
CA LYS A 893 8.65 -8.42 -68.30
C LYS A 893 7.31 -7.68 -68.28
N LYS A 894 7.13 -6.70 -67.38
CA LYS A 894 5.92 -5.84 -67.35
C LYS A 894 5.76 -5.01 -68.62
N LYS A 895 6.83 -4.42 -69.16
CA LYS A 895 6.80 -3.72 -70.47
C LYS A 895 6.43 -4.66 -71.62
N ILE A 896 7.02 -5.87 -71.68
CA ILE A 896 6.70 -6.87 -72.70
C ILE A 896 5.24 -7.29 -72.61
N ASN A 897 4.72 -7.53 -71.41
CA ASN A 897 3.32 -7.89 -71.21
C ASN A 897 2.36 -6.75 -71.60
N SER A 898 2.70 -5.49 -71.28
CA SER A 898 1.93 -4.32 -71.72
C SER A 898 1.90 -4.18 -73.25
N VAL A 899 3.02 -4.46 -73.93
CA VAL A 899 3.09 -4.46 -75.40
C VAL A 899 2.28 -5.62 -75.99
N LYS A 900 2.32 -6.80 -75.39
CA LYS A 900 1.47 -7.95 -75.78
C LYS A 900 -0.03 -7.65 -75.60
N GLU A 901 -0.42 -6.96 -74.54
CA GLU A 901 -1.81 -6.52 -74.33
C GLU A 901 -2.25 -5.46 -75.35
N LYS A 902 -1.37 -4.50 -75.68
CA LYS A 902 -1.63 -3.52 -76.75
C LYS A 902 -1.72 -4.16 -78.14
N MET A 903 -0.93 -5.18 -78.43
CA MET A 903 -1.05 -5.95 -79.66
C MET A 903 -2.35 -6.76 -79.69
N ARG A 904 -2.74 -7.42 -78.57
CA ARG A 904 -4.02 -8.13 -78.46
C ARG A 904 -5.23 -7.19 -78.63
N SER A 905 -5.17 -5.96 -78.12
CA SER A 905 -6.25 -4.98 -78.33
C SER A 905 -6.29 -4.41 -79.75
N SER A 906 -5.17 -4.41 -80.48
CA SER A 906 -5.11 -4.05 -81.90
C SER A 906 -5.60 -5.17 -82.84
N LEU A 907 -5.36 -6.43 -82.48
CA LEU A 907 -5.84 -7.61 -83.22
C LEU A 907 -7.36 -7.82 -83.04
N ASN A 908 -7.91 -7.55 -81.85
CA ASN A 908 -9.36 -7.60 -81.61
C ASN A 908 -10.17 -6.45 -82.26
N LYS A 909 -9.52 -5.50 -82.95
CA LYS A 909 -10.19 -4.47 -83.76
C LYS A 909 -10.34 -4.84 -85.25
N ASN A 910 -9.69 -5.92 -85.70
CA ASN A 910 -9.69 -6.32 -87.11
C ASN A 910 -10.48 -7.60 -87.42
N GLU A 911 -11.22 -8.15 -86.46
CA GLU A 911 -12.21 -9.22 -86.69
C GLU A 911 -13.62 -8.72 -86.34
N LYS A 912 -14.11 -7.74 -87.11
CA LYS A 912 -15.55 -7.61 -87.33
C LYS A 912 -15.81 -7.39 -88.81
N VAL A 913 -16.44 -8.43 -89.37
CA VAL A 913 -17.39 -8.46 -90.49
C VAL A 913 -16.86 -9.11 -91.77
N ASN A 914 -17.30 -10.34 -91.99
CA ASN A 914 -17.95 -10.76 -93.22
C ASN A 914 -18.84 -11.98 -92.91
N PRO A 915 -19.80 -12.36 -93.76
CA PRO A 915 -20.72 -11.57 -94.60
C PRO A 915 -22.17 -12.06 -94.43
N GLU A 916 -23.12 -11.28 -94.94
CA GLU A 916 -24.22 -11.74 -95.82
C GLU A 916 -24.97 -10.45 -96.19
N VAL A 917 -25.17 -10.09 -97.46
CA VAL A 917 -26.30 -10.56 -98.26
C VAL A 917 -26.23 -9.88 -99.65
N ILE A 918 -26.23 -10.72 -100.70
CA ILE A 918 -26.99 -10.60 -101.97
C ILE A 918 -26.62 -9.50 -103.01
N LYS A 919 -26.18 -10.01 -104.18
CA LYS A 919 -26.22 -9.46 -105.56
C LYS A 919 -27.65 -9.04 -106.00
N PRO A 920 -27.93 -8.44 -107.19
CA PRO A 920 -27.08 -7.84 -108.22
C PRO A 920 -27.64 -6.47 -108.71
N ASP A 921 -27.07 -6.01 -109.83
CA ASP A 921 -27.64 -5.10 -110.83
C ASP A 921 -27.43 -3.58 -110.69
N ARG A 922 -26.46 -3.13 -111.51
CA ARG A 922 -26.36 -1.81 -112.17
C ARG A 922 -27.60 -1.60 -113.10
N PRO A 923 -27.96 -0.38 -113.57
CA PRO A 923 -27.03 0.71 -113.90
C PRO A 923 -27.54 2.16 -113.72
N GLY A 924 -26.61 3.12 -113.90
CA GLY A 924 -26.94 4.42 -114.49
C GLY A 924 -26.57 5.64 -113.64
N SER A 925 -25.58 6.40 -114.16
CA SER A 925 -25.49 7.88 -114.19
C SER A 925 -25.74 8.67 -112.89
N THR A 926 -24.93 9.63 -112.47
CA THR A 926 -24.24 10.67 -113.25
C THR A 926 -23.30 11.44 -112.33
N PHE A 927 -22.32 12.09 -112.96
CA PHE A 927 -21.44 13.15 -112.47
C PHE A 927 -22.00 14.11 -111.42
N GLY A 928 -21.10 14.57 -110.54
CA GLY A 928 -21.00 15.99 -110.18
C GLY A 928 -20.91 16.32 -108.69
N GLN A 929 -19.68 16.68 -108.28
CA GLN A 929 -19.22 17.24 -106.99
C GLN A 929 -19.02 16.28 -105.81
#